data_AF-A0A8C0ED86-F1
#
_entry.id   AF-A0A8C0ED86-F1
#
_cell.length_a   1.000
_cell.length_b   1.000
_cell.length_c   1.000
_cell.angle_alpha   90.00
_cell.angle_beta   90.00
_cell.angle_gamma   90.00
#
_symmetry.space_group_name_H-M   'P 1'
#
loop_
_entity.id
_entity.type
_entity.pdbx_description
1 polymer ?
#
loop_
_entity_poly.entity_id
_entity_poly.type
_entity_poly.pdbx_seq_one_letter_code
_entity_poly.pdbx_strand_id
1 'polypeptide(L)'
;MIHFRILRDRSFVRISDEDWDIIHRTHLRGSFLVTRAAWNHMKNQKFGRIIMTSSAAGIYGNFGQANYSAAKLGLLGLSNTIAIEGRKYNIHCNTIAPTAGSRLTQTVMPQDLVDAFKPEYVAPLVLWLCHESCAENGSLFEVGAGWIGKLRWERSLGAIVRGKNQPMTPEAVRDKWEKVCDFDNASKPRSIQESITVLNDVLSQIESQGNVSMNSTSSGSVVLSSGDMASIVGRELATNVYKYTHLEPILYALGVGMSSKDPDHLKFLFEGSEEFCCLPSFGVIPAQTSMFDGVPSLPGLNIDITKMLHGEQYLELYKPLPTSGQLTSVSTIADILDKGSGAVLLIDVNTYCGKDLVCYNQFSLFFIGAGGFGGKRTSEKAKVTVNPPKRPPDAVISDVTTADQAALYRLSGDWNFLHIDPSFAALGGFQKPILHGLCTFGFAARNVLKQFANNDVNRFKAIKVRFAKPVFPGQTLQTEMWKEGNRIHFQTKVKETGEAAISGAYVDIVPALDKPSSQEPLKTAGLQSDLVFEEIGRRVREIGNELVKKVNAVFQWDITKDGKKAMQWNKACPLFCFLLKHWEEAIDLKNGSGAVYQGPARSSADTTFTVSDEDFMDVVQQKTNPQKAFFSGKLKVKGNIMLSQKLEMILKDYAKL
;
A
#
# COMPACT_ATOMS: atom_id res chain seq x y z
N MET A 1 3.36 24.93 35.96
CA MET A 1 3.98 23.61 36.17
C MET A 1 4.41 23.54 37.63
N ILE A 2 3.78 22.73 38.47
CA ILE A 2 4.19 22.58 39.88
C ILE A 2 5.06 21.32 39.96
N HIS A 3 6.38 21.49 40.05
CA HIS A 3 7.33 20.37 40.08
C HIS A 3 7.91 20.22 41.49
N PHE A 4 7.42 19.23 42.24
CA PHE A 4 8.03 18.81 43.50
C PHE A 4 8.90 17.58 43.25
N ARG A 5 10.22 17.75 43.29
CA ARG A 5 11.19 16.65 43.14
C ARG A 5 12.01 16.51 44.41
N ILE A 6 11.86 15.36 45.06
CA ILE A 6 12.72 14.91 46.17
C ILE A 6 13.31 13.52 45.83
N LEU A 7 14.48 13.23 46.39
CA LEU A 7 15.17 11.93 46.30
C LEU A 7 15.49 11.42 47.70
N ARG A 8 15.41 10.10 47.90
CA ARG A 8 15.76 9.38 49.13
C ARG A 8 16.40 8.05 48.72
N ASP A 9 17.57 8.17 48.10
CA ASP A 9 18.25 7.04 47.48
C ASP A 9 18.97 6.21 48.54
N ARG A 10 18.55 4.96 48.67
CA ARG A 10 19.06 3.96 49.62
C ARG A 10 18.96 2.58 48.96
N SER A 11 19.96 1.72 49.18
CA SER A 11 19.84 0.30 48.84
C SER A 11 18.55 -0.29 49.42
N PHE A 12 17.91 -1.25 48.76
CA PHE A 12 16.59 -1.77 49.14
C PHE A 12 16.45 -2.08 50.64
N VAL A 13 17.41 -2.79 51.23
CA VAL A 13 17.42 -3.17 52.66
C VAL A 13 17.49 -1.97 53.63
N ARG A 14 17.89 -0.79 53.15
CA ARG A 14 18.08 0.44 53.95
C ARG A 14 17.01 1.50 53.66
N ILE A 15 16.00 1.19 52.85
CA ILE A 15 14.87 2.10 52.65
C ILE A 15 13.98 1.98 53.90
N SER A 16 13.84 3.07 54.64
CA SER A 16 12.86 3.15 55.73
C SER A 16 11.44 3.36 55.17
N ASP A 17 10.43 3.04 55.97
CA ASP A 17 9.02 3.33 55.60
C ASP A 17 8.81 4.82 55.32
N GLU A 18 9.48 5.70 56.07
CA GLU A 18 9.42 7.15 55.85
C GLU A 18 10.01 7.53 54.48
N ASP A 19 11.17 6.97 54.12
CA ASP A 19 11.80 7.18 52.81
C ASP A 19 10.92 6.65 51.67
N TRP A 20 10.18 5.55 51.88
CA TRP A 20 9.22 5.02 50.92
C TRP A 20 8.01 5.95 50.74
N ASP A 21 7.38 6.29 51.86
CA ASP A 21 6.14 7.05 51.92
C ASP A 21 6.30 8.45 51.39
N ILE A 22 7.39 9.15 51.75
CA ILE A 22 7.59 10.52 51.30
C ILE A 22 7.76 10.60 49.78
N ILE A 23 8.47 9.64 49.19
CA ILE A 23 8.66 9.57 47.73
C ILE A 23 7.33 9.29 47.02
N HIS A 24 6.55 8.31 47.48
CA HIS A 24 5.25 8.01 46.88
C HIS A 24 4.25 9.14 47.07
N ARG A 25 4.24 9.77 48.25
CA ARG A 25 3.37 10.89 48.58
C ARG A 25 3.65 12.09 47.69
N THR A 26 4.92 12.44 47.49
CA THR A 26 5.30 13.59 46.68
C THR A 26 5.12 13.35 45.20
N HIS A 27 5.61 12.23 44.66
CA HIS A 27 5.61 11.99 43.22
C HIS A 27 4.25 11.45 42.75
N LEU A 28 3.87 10.25 43.15
CA LEU A 28 2.69 9.58 42.61
C LEU A 28 1.38 10.18 43.14
N ARG A 29 1.23 10.24 44.47
CA ARG A 29 0.02 10.79 45.10
C ARG A 29 -0.12 12.28 44.83
N GLY A 30 0.98 13.02 44.83
CA GLY A 30 1.01 14.45 44.50
C GLY A 30 0.46 14.72 43.10
N SER A 31 0.99 14.04 42.07
CA SER A 31 0.50 14.16 40.69
C SER A 31 -0.98 13.77 40.55
N PHE A 32 -1.42 12.71 41.22
CA PHE A 32 -2.84 12.33 41.26
C PHE A 32 -3.71 13.46 41.82
N LEU A 33 -3.35 14.03 42.97
CA LEU A 33 -4.15 15.08 43.62
C LEU A 33 -4.23 16.35 42.77
N VAL A 34 -3.11 16.78 42.19
CA VAL A 34 -3.07 17.96 41.31
C VAL A 34 -3.91 17.74 40.06
N THR A 35 -3.79 16.57 39.43
CA THR A 35 -4.58 16.23 38.25
C THR A 35 -6.07 16.16 38.57
N ARG A 36 -6.43 15.55 39.69
CA ARG A 36 -7.82 15.48 40.17
C ARG A 36 -8.42 16.86 40.42
N ALA A 37 -7.65 17.78 41.01
CA ALA A 37 -8.10 19.15 41.24
C ALA A 37 -8.34 19.90 39.91
N ALA A 38 -7.49 19.70 38.90
CA ALA A 38 -7.63 20.34 37.58
C ALA A 38 -8.71 19.70 36.69
N TRP A 39 -9.10 18.45 36.95
CA TRP A 39 -9.90 17.62 36.04
C TRP A 39 -11.22 18.26 35.62
N ASN A 40 -12.02 18.72 36.58
CA ASN A 40 -13.34 19.28 36.28
C ASN A 40 -13.25 20.57 35.46
N HIS A 41 -12.20 21.38 35.68
CA HIS A 41 -11.96 22.57 34.86
C HIS A 41 -11.65 22.19 33.40
N MET A 42 -10.74 21.24 33.19
CA MET A 42 -10.37 20.75 31.85
C MET A 42 -11.55 20.09 31.12
N LYS A 43 -12.37 19.33 31.86
CA LYS A 43 -13.58 18.70 31.34
C LYS A 43 -14.62 19.71 30.89
N ASN A 44 -14.88 20.73 31.72
CA ASN A 44 -15.88 21.76 31.42
C ASN A 44 -15.46 22.63 30.21
N GLN A 45 -14.17 22.93 30.07
CA GLN A 45 -13.65 23.69 28.92
C GLN A 45 -13.42 22.85 27.65
N LYS A 46 -13.64 21.52 27.71
CA LYS A 46 -13.39 20.57 26.61
C LYS A 46 -11.98 20.67 26.02
N PHE A 47 -11.01 20.95 26.88
CA PHE A 47 -9.61 21.04 26.51
C PHE A 47 -8.75 20.77 27.74
N GLY A 48 -7.77 19.88 27.62
CA GLY A 48 -6.80 19.64 28.69
C GLY A 48 -5.54 18.99 28.15
N ARG A 49 -4.40 19.36 28.73
CA ARG A 49 -3.10 18.75 28.47
C ARG A 49 -2.40 18.53 29.79
N ILE A 50 -2.10 17.28 30.09
CA ILE A 50 -1.50 16.84 31.34
C ILE A 50 -0.18 16.15 31.01
N ILE A 51 0.86 16.47 31.77
CA ILE A 51 2.18 15.87 31.63
C ILE A 51 2.57 15.21 32.94
N MET A 52 2.84 13.92 32.86
CA MET A 52 3.43 13.15 33.95
C MET A 52 4.95 13.09 33.76
N THR A 53 5.71 13.17 34.85
CA THR A 53 7.18 13.12 34.81
C THR A 53 7.68 11.82 35.42
N SER A 54 7.94 10.82 34.57
CA SER A 54 8.64 9.58 34.91
C SER A 54 10.17 9.79 34.89
N SER A 55 10.94 8.73 34.74
CA SER A 55 12.40 8.75 34.59
C SER A 55 12.89 7.42 34.01
N ALA A 56 14.10 7.40 33.45
CA ALA A 56 14.79 6.15 33.08
C ALA A 56 14.89 5.18 34.27
N ALA A 57 15.11 5.68 35.49
CA ALA A 57 15.11 4.85 36.70
C ALA A 57 13.75 4.18 36.96
N GLY A 58 12.64 4.81 36.57
CA GLY A 58 11.31 4.18 36.62
C GLY A 58 11.12 3.14 35.52
N ILE A 59 11.57 3.43 34.30
CA ILE A 59 11.33 2.58 33.13
C ILE A 59 12.20 1.33 33.15
N TYR A 60 13.49 1.48 33.47
CA TYR A 60 14.50 0.42 33.37
C TYR A 60 15.01 -0.08 34.73
N GLY A 61 14.66 0.62 35.82
CA GLY A 61 15.23 0.39 37.14
C GLY A 61 16.55 1.13 37.36
N ASN A 62 16.89 1.38 38.62
CA ASN A 62 18.21 1.89 39.01
C ASN A 62 18.57 1.41 40.41
N PHE A 63 19.86 1.14 40.66
CA PHE A 63 20.33 0.65 41.95
C PHE A 63 20.06 1.69 43.06
N GLY A 64 19.54 1.23 44.20
CA GLY A 64 19.30 2.09 45.37
C GLY A 64 18.13 3.07 45.23
N GLN A 65 17.20 2.83 44.31
CA GLN A 65 16.09 3.74 44.03
C GLN A 65 14.72 3.06 43.97
N ALA A 66 14.50 1.94 44.67
CA ALA A 66 13.26 1.15 44.55
C ALA A 66 11.97 1.97 44.81
N ASN A 67 11.96 2.82 45.84
CA ASN A 67 10.87 3.76 46.15
C ASN A 67 10.63 4.78 45.01
N TYR A 68 11.69 5.33 44.45
CA TYR A 68 11.63 6.32 43.37
C TYR A 68 11.21 5.68 42.04
N SER A 69 11.84 4.58 41.65
CA SER A 69 11.50 3.80 40.46
C SER A 69 10.02 3.39 40.46
N ALA A 70 9.53 2.85 41.58
CA ALA A 70 8.13 2.47 41.74
C ALA A 70 7.18 3.66 41.55
N ALA A 71 7.45 4.79 42.23
CA ALA A 71 6.63 5.99 42.09
C ALA A 71 6.66 6.55 40.66
N LYS A 72 7.82 6.53 39.98
CA LYS A 72 7.98 7.06 38.62
C LYS A 72 7.33 6.20 37.55
N LEU A 73 7.43 4.88 37.62
CA LEU A 73 6.69 4.01 36.70
C LEU A 73 5.18 4.02 37.00
N GLY A 74 4.79 4.19 38.27
CA GLY A 74 3.39 4.39 38.67
C GLY A 74 2.75 5.63 38.01
N LEU A 75 3.53 6.68 37.75
CA LEU A 75 3.03 7.86 37.01
C LEU A 75 2.69 7.55 35.55
N LEU A 76 3.42 6.64 34.89
CA LEU A 76 3.07 6.16 33.55
C LEU A 76 1.76 5.37 33.58
N GLY A 77 1.60 4.48 34.57
CA GLY A 77 0.34 3.76 34.78
C GLY A 77 -0.85 4.70 34.99
N LEU A 78 -0.68 5.72 35.82
CA LEU A 78 -1.68 6.77 36.03
C LEU A 78 -1.98 7.54 34.73
N SER A 79 -0.95 7.92 33.98
CA SER A 79 -1.10 8.63 32.69
C SER A 79 -1.93 7.82 31.69
N ASN A 80 -1.67 6.52 31.58
CA ASN A 80 -2.36 5.64 30.64
C ASN A 80 -3.88 5.63 30.87
N THR A 81 -4.31 5.52 32.12
CA THR A 81 -5.74 5.53 32.47
C THR A 81 -6.37 6.91 32.27
N ILE A 82 -5.70 7.97 32.70
CA ILE A 82 -6.19 9.36 32.54
C ILE A 82 -6.34 9.72 31.06
N ALA A 83 -5.40 9.29 30.21
CA ALA A 83 -5.47 9.48 28.76
C ALA A 83 -6.73 8.86 28.15
N ILE A 84 -7.14 7.69 28.63
CA ILE A 84 -8.35 6.99 28.17
C ILE A 84 -9.61 7.72 28.65
N GLU A 85 -9.70 8.03 29.95
CA GLU A 85 -10.87 8.69 30.54
C GLU A 85 -11.08 10.11 30.00
N GLY A 86 -9.98 10.81 29.69
CA GLY A 86 -9.98 12.18 29.21
C GLY A 86 -10.27 12.34 27.71
N ARG A 87 -10.10 11.28 26.92
CA ARG A 87 -10.17 11.32 25.45
C ARG A 87 -11.46 11.97 24.93
N LYS A 88 -12.61 11.58 25.48
CA LYS A 88 -13.93 12.09 25.05
C LYS A 88 -14.14 13.58 25.37
N TYR A 89 -13.30 14.15 26.22
CA TYR A 89 -13.34 15.56 26.64
C TYR A 89 -12.18 16.38 26.06
N ASN A 90 -11.41 15.82 25.10
CA ASN A 90 -10.19 16.44 24.57
C ASN A 90 -9.17 16.79 25.68
N ILE A 91 -9.09 15.92 26.69
CA ILE A 91 -8.07 15.95 27.72
C ILE A 91 -7.04 14.88 27.38
N HIS A 92 -5.83 15.30 27.05
CA HIS A 92 -4.73 14.40 26.73
C HIS A 92 -3.76 14.33 27.91
N CYS A 93 -3.22 13.14 28.18
CA CYS A 93 -2.25 12.90 29.22
C CYS A 93 -1.07 12.11 28.65
N ASN A 94 0.12 12.71 28.68
CA ASN A 94 1.35 12.09 28.20
C ASN A 94 2.40 12.05 29.30
N THR A 95 3.35 11.12 29.19
CA THR A 95 4.44 10.96 30.14
C THR A 95 5.77 11.29 29.48
N ILE A 96 6.62 12.04 30.19
CA ILE A 96 8.01 12.25 29.80
C ILE A 96 8.97 11.66 30.84
N ALA A 97 10.11 11.17 30.39
CA ALA A 97 11.23 10.69 31.17
C ALA A 97 12.45 11.55 30.82
N PRO A 98 12.63 12.68 31.52
CA PRO A 98 13.70 13.61 31.20
C PRO A 98 15.05 13.13 31.73
N THR A 99 16.07 13.23 30.88
CA THR A 99 17.48 13.12 31.22
C THR A 99 18.05 14.54 31.26
N ALA A 100 18.16 15.10 32.46
CA ALA A 100 18.66 16.46 32.67
C ALA A 100 19.75 16.47 33.75
N GLY A 101 20.78 17.28 33.51
CA GLY A 101 21.86 17.59 34.45
C GLY A 101 21.26 18.41 35.57
N SER A 102 20.86 17.73 36.65
CA SER A 102 20.25 18.40 37.79
C SER A 102 21.34 18.97 38.71
N ARG A 103 20.95 19.91 39.58
CA ARG A 103 21.82 20.45 40.64
C ARG A 103 22.43 19.36 41.55
N LEU A 104 21.84 18.16 41.58
CA LEU A 104 22.29 16.99 42.34
C LEU A 104 23.33 16.12 41.59
N THR A 105 23.46 16.24 40.27
CA THR A 105 24.42 15.48 39.44
C THR A 105 25.64 16.32 39.04
N GLN A 106 25.62 17.63 39.31
CA GLN A 106 26.71 18.58 39.08
C GLN A 106 27.99 18.28 39.86
N THR A 107 27.90 17.57 40.99
CA THR A 107 29.06 17.25 41.84
C THR A 107 29.85 16.02 41.38
N VAL A 108 29.38 15.30 40.36
CA VAL A 108 29.94 14.00 39.92
C VAL A 108 30.28 13.97 38.43
N MET A 109 29.62 14.79 37.60
CA MET A 109 29.82 14.80 36.15
C MET A 109 30.76 15.93 35.70
N PRO A 110 31.59 15.73 34.66
CA PRO A 110 32.34 16.80 34.00
C PRO A 110 31.43 17.94 33.54
N GLN A 111 31.91 19.18 33.61
CA GLN A 111 31.11 20.37 33.32
C GLN A 111 30.53 20.36 31.89
N ASP A 112 31.28 19.88 30.91
CA ASP A 112 30.84 19.78 29.51
C ASP A 112 29.62 18.86 29.34
N LEU A 113 29.51 17.80 30.15
CA LEU A 113 28.35 16.91 30.17
C LEU A 113 27.15 17.56 30.87
N VAL A 114 27.38 18.30 31.96
CA VAL A 114 26.32 19.08 32.63
C VAL A 114 25.71 20.10 31.65
N ASP A 115 26.56 20.77 30.87
CA ASP A 115 26.15 21.75 29.87
C ASP A 115 25.43 21.13 28.66
N ALA A 116 25.63 19.83 28.39
CA ALA A 116 24.89 19.09 27.38
C ALA A 116 23.47 18.69 27.85
N PHE A 117 23.22 18.57 29.16
CA PHE A 117 21.92 18.12 29.71
C PHE A 117 21.07 19.25 30.31
N LYS A 118 20.97 20.37 29.59
CA LYS A 118 20.21 21.55 30.01
C LYS A 118 18.69 21.31 30.05
N PRO A 119 17.94 21.73 31.09
CA PRO A 119 16.48 21.61 31.16
C PRO A 119 15.75 22.27 29.99
N GLU A 120 16.35 23.28 29.37
CA GLU A 120 15.86 23.97 28.18
C GLU A 120 15.68 23.02 27.00
N TYR A 121 16.41 21.91 26.95
CA TYR A 121 16.24 20.88 25.90
C TYR A 121 15.03 19.96 26.14
N VAL A 122 14.43 19.99 27.34
CA VAL A 122 13.19 19.25 27.66
C VAL A 122 11.95 20.09 27.39
N ALA A 123 12.04 21.40 27.57
CA ALA A 123 10.89 22.32 27.50
C ALA A 123 10.12 22.28 26.16
N PRO A 124 10.76 22.23 24.97
CA PRO A 124 10.05 22.19 23.70
C PRO A 124 9.10 20.99 23.55
N LEU A 125 9.52 19.80 24.01
CA LEU A 125 8.65 18.62 23.98
C LEU A 125 7.43 18.81 24.87
N VAL A 126 7.62 19.35 26.08
CA VAL A 126 6.51 19.61 27.00
C VAL A 126 5.53 20.63 26.40
N LEU A 127 6.04 21.71 25.80
CA LEU A 127 5.21 22.71 25.14
C LEU A 127 4.44 22.12 23.96
N TRP A 128 5.09 21.31 23.13
CA TRP A 128 4.44 20.62 22.02
C TRP A 128 3.32 19.68 22.50
N LEU A 129 3.60 18.83 23.49
CA LEU A 129 2.59 17.94 24.07
C LEU A 129 1.45 18.70 24.77
N CYS A 130 1.67 19.95 25.15
CA CYS A 130 0.66 20.85 25.71
C CYS A 130 0.00 21.79 24.69
N HIS A 131 0.39 21.74 23.42
CA HIS A 131 -0.18 22.59 22.38
C HIS A 131 -1.57 22.07 21.94
N GLU A 132 -2.42 22.99 21.47
CA GLU A 132 -3.78 22.64 21.06
C GLU A 132 -3.81 21.70 19.84
N SER A 133 -2.88 21.89 18.90
CA SER A 133 -2.77 21.06 17.69
C SER A 133 -2.17 19.68 17.94
N CYS A 134 -1.62 19.40 19.12
CA CYS A 134 -1.02 18.12 19.42
C CYS A 134 -2.10 17.07 19.73
N ALA A 135 -2.18 16.06 18.86
CA ALA A 135 -3.11 14.93 18.98
C ALA A 135 -2.55 13.76 19.81
N GLU A 136 -1.33 13.88 20.33
CA GLU A 136 -0.68 12.80 21.09
C GLU A 136 -1.36 12.59 22.45
N ASN A 137 -1.64 11.34 22.81
CA ASN A 137 -2.33 10.99 24.04
C ASN A 137 -1.96 9.58 24.52
N GLY A 138 -1.63 9.43 25.80
CA GLY A 138 -1.24 8.15 26.41
C GLY A 138 0.15 7.68 26.02
N SER A 139 1.04 8.59 25.61
CA SER A 139 2.37 8.25 25.13
C SER A 139 3.47 8.49 26.16
N LEU A 140 4.57 7.76 26.02
CA LEU A 140 5.79 7.89 26.82
C LEU A 140 6.94 8.38 25.94
N PHE A 141 7.68 9.38 26.43
CA PHE A 141 8.85 9.91 25.73
C PHE A 141 10.05 9.99 26.65
N GLU A 142 11.23 9.64 26.16
CA GLU A 142 12.49 10.07 26.73
C GLU A 142 12.97 11.34 26.06
N VAL A 143 13.64 12.21 26.81
CA VAL A 143 14.08 13.52 26.31
C VAL A 143 15.28 14.03 27.07
N GLY A 144 16.29 14.51 26.36
CA GLY A 144 17.50 15.11 26.95
C GLY A 144 18.55 15.41 25.89
N ALA A 145 19.44 16.37 26.15
CA ALA A 145 20.56 16.72 25.27
C ALA A 145 20.20 16.97 23.78
N GLY A 146 18.98 17.48 23.52
CA GLY A 146 18.50 17.73 22.15
C GLY A 146 17.93 16.50 21.44
N TRP A 147 17.86 15.34 22.10
CA TRP A 147 17.24 14.13 21.58
C TRP A 147 15.87 13.87 22.24
N ILE A 148 14.93 13.36 21.45
CA ILE A 148 13.60 12.93 21.89
C ILE A 148 13.29 11.56 21.29
N GLY A 149 12.97 10.57 22.13
CA GLY A 149 12.56 9.24 21.70
C GLY A 149 11.18 8.88 22.25
N LYS A 150 10.30 8.32 21.40
CA LYS A 150 9.01 7.77 21.84
C LYS A 150 9.18 6.30 22.24
N LEU A 151 8.74 5.95 23.44
CA LEU A 151 8.76 4.58 23.96
C LEU A 151 7.37 3.92 23.84
N ARG A 152 7.38 2.59 23.72
CA ARG A 152 6.18 1.74 23.75
C ARG A 152 6.52 0.36 24.30
N TRP A 153 5.51 -0.34 24.80
CA TRP A 153 5.63 -1.75 25.15
C TRP A 153 5.62 -2.63 23.91
N GLU A 154 6.40 -3.70 23.96
CA GLU A 154 6.46 -4.77 22.97
C GLU A 154 6.33 -6.11 23.70
N ARG A 155 5.61 -7.05 23.11
CA ARG A 155 5.28 -8.34 23.71
C ARG A 155 5.58 -9.46 22.70
N SER A 156 6.42 -10.42 23.09
CA SER A 156 6.63 -11.66 22.32
C SER A 156 5.31 -12.34 21.95
N LEU A 157 5.31 -13.18 20.92
CA LEU A 157 4.12 -13.98 20.60
C LEU A 157 3.84 -15.05 21.66
N GLY A 158 4.85 -15.39 22.47
CA GLY A 158 4.75 -16.39 23.52
C GLY A 158 4.70 -17.81 22.96
N ALA A 159 4.34 -18.75 23.82
CA ALA A 159 4.16 -20.14 23.43
C ALA A 159 3.03 -20.79 24.25
N ILE A 160 2.38 -21.79 23.65
CA ILE A 160 1.47 -22.68 24.37
C ILE A 160 2.31 -23.70 25.14
N VAL A 161 2.12 -23.76 26.45
CA VAL A 161 2.91 -24.58 27.39
C VAL A 161 2.06 -25.62 28.15
N ARG A 162 0.84 -25.88 27.69
CA ARG A 162 -0.02 -26.95 28.22
C ARG A 162 -0.90 -27.54 27.12
N GLY A 163 -1.20 -28.82 27.23
CA GLY A 163 -2.20 -29.49 26.39
C GLY A 163 -3.63 -29.41 26.95
N LYS A 164 -4.60 -29.92 26.19
CA LYS A 164 -5.99 -30.08 26.64
C LYS A 164 -6.03 -31.07 27.80
N ASN A 165 -6.73 -30.71 28.88
CA ASN A 165 -6.88 -31.54 30.09
C ASN A 165 -5.56 -31.97 30.77
N GLN A 166 -4.45 -31.31 30.45
CA GLN A 166 -3.17 -31.54 31.13
C GLN A 166 -2.85 -30.41 32.10
N PRO A 167 -2.22 -30.70 33.25
CA PRO A 167 -1.71 -29.66 34.12
C PRO A 167 -0.59 -28.89 33.42
N MET A 168 -0.51 -27.59 33.69
CA MET A 168 0.64 -26.78 33.29
C MET A 168 1.79 -27.10 34.25
N THR A 169 2.93 -27.55 33.74
CA THR A 169 4.09 -27.92 34.56
C THR A 169 5.24 -26.93 34.38
N PRO A 170 6.13 -26.76 35.39
CA PRO A 170 7.34 -25.95 35.24
C PRO A 170 8.23 -26.40 34.08
N GLU A 171 8.32 -27.72 33.84
CA GLU A 171 9.13 -28.30 32.76
C GLU A 171 8.60 -27.89 31.38
N ALA A 172 7.28 -27.88 31.19
CA ALA A 172 6.68 -27.45 29.92
C ALA A 172 6.93 -25.96 29.62
N VAL A 173 7.03 -25.13 30.66
CA VAL A 173 7.44 -23.73 30.54
C VAL A 173 8.92 -23.62 30.15
N ARG A 174 9.80 -24.32 30.88
CA ARG A 174 11.24 -24.37 30.59
C ARG A 174 11.51 -24.80 29.14
N ASP A 175 10.86 -25.87 28.69
CA ASP A 175 11.09 -26.47 27.37
C ASP A 175 10.60 -25.58 26.21
N LYS A 176 9.82 -24.52 26.51
CA LYS A 176 9.37 -23.51 25.54
C LYS A 176 9.94 -22.12 25.82
N TRP A 177 10.86 -21.99 26.76
CA TRP A 177 11.33 -20.70 27.26
C TRP A 177 11.92 -19.81 26.16
N GLU A 178 12.70 -20.38 25.25
CA GLU A 178 13.26 -19.65 24.10
C GLU A 178 12.17 -18.99 23.27
N LYS A 179 11.06 -19.70 22.97
CA LYS A 179 9.92 -19.15 22.24
C LYS A 179 9.11 -18.14 23.06
N VAL A 180 8.99 -18.35 24.37
CA VAL A 180 8.32 -17.39 25.27
C VAL A 180 9.05 -16.04 25.26
N CYS A 181 10.38 -16.08 25.17
CA CYS A 181 11.26 -14.91 25.18
C CYS A 181 11.64 -14.40 23.79
N ASP A 182 11.05 -14.93 22.71
CA ASP A 182 11.37 -14.53 21.32
C ASP A 182 10.66 -13.24 20.91
N PHE A 183 11.45 -12.24 20.47
CA PHE A 183 10.97 -10.93 20.05
C PHE A 183 11.05 -10.68 18.53
N ASP A 184 11.51 -11.64 17.72
CA ASP A 184 11.72 -11.44 16.27
C ASP A 184 10.44 -11.08 15.52
N ASN A 185 9.28 -11.55 16.02
CA ASN A 185 7.95 -11.22 15.49
C ASN A 185 7.00 -10.67 16.56
N ALA A 186 7.51 -9.79 17.43
CA ALA A 186 6.75 -9.30 18.58
C ALA A 186 5.55 -8.40 18.23
N SER A 187 4.52 -8.54 19.05
CA SER A 187 3.30 -7.74 19.02
C SER A 187 3.44 -6.42 19.81
N LYS A 188 2.66 -5.40 19.44
CA LYS A 188 2.67 -4.06 20.07
C LYS A 188 1.27 -3.67 20.58
N PRO A 189 0.74 -4.38 21.58
CA PRO A 189 -0.62 -4.14 22.07
C PRO A 189 -0.76 -2.72 22.63
N ARG A 190 -1.82 -2.01 22.21
CA ARG A 190 -2.12 -0.63 22.62
C ARG A 190 -3.31 -0.52 23.58
N SER A 191 -4.00 -1.64 23.81
CA SER A 191 -5.18 -1.70 24.66
C SER A 191 -5.26 -3.04 25.40
N ILE A 192 -6.04 -3.06 26.49
CA ILE A 192 -6.35 -4.30 27.23
C ILE A 192 -7.05 -5.30 26.31
N GLN A 193 -7.93 -4.82 25.42
CA GLN A 193 -8.65 -5.68 24.48
C GLN A 193 -7.69 -6.43 23.54
N GLU A 194 -6.74 -5.72 22.92
CA GLU A 194 -5.69 -6.33 22.08
C GLU A 194 -4.81 -7.32 22.87
N SER A 195 -4.57 -7.06 24.16
CA SER A 195 -3.82 -7.97 25.01
C SER A 195 -4.55 -9.30 25.23
N ILE A 196 -5.88 -9.27 25.36
CA ILE A 196 -6.72 -10.45 25.67
C ILE A 196 -6.97 -11.31 24.43
N THR A 197 -7.06 -10.73 23.23
CA THR A 197 -7.35 -11.48 21.99
C THR A 197 -6.46 -12.71 21.82
N VAL A 198 -5.16 -12.60 22.10
CA VAL A 198 -4.21 -13.72 22.01
C VAL A 198 -4.56 -14.88 22.94
N LEU A 199 -5.15 -14.62 24.12
CA LEU A 199 -5.55 -15.70 25.02
C LEU A 199 -6.71 -16.52 24.45
N ASN A 200 -7.62 -15.88 23.70
CA ASN A 200 -8.69 -16.59 23.02
C ASN A 200 -8.13 -17.49 21.91
N ASP A 201 -7.13 -17.01 21.17
CA ASP A 201 -6.43 -17.79 20.15
C ASP A 201 -5.67 -18.98 20.76
N VAL A 202 -5.06 -18.77 21.93
CA VAL A 202 -4.41 -19.86 22.67
C VAL A 202 -5.43 -20.89 23.15
N LEU A 203 -6.57 -20.47 23.70
CA LEU A 203 -7.62 -21.39 24.15
C LEU A 203 -8.17 -22.23 23.00
N SER A 204 -8.43 -21.62 21.84
CA SER A 204 -8.90 -22.33 20.64
C SER A 204 -7.86 -23.34 20.13
N GLN A 205 -6.57 -22.98 20.15
CA GLN A 205 -5.47 -23.89 19.80
C GLN A 205 -5.33 -25.06 20.79
N ILE A 206 -5.54 -24.84 22.09
CA ILE A 206 -5.50 -25.93 23.08
C ILE A 206 -6.69 -26.87 22.89
N GLU A 207 -7.88 -26.32 22.62
CA GLU A 207 -9.10 -27.12 22.43
C GLU A 207 -9.03 -28.03 21.20
N SER A 208 -8.36 -27.58 20.13
CA SER A 208 -8.16 -28.34 18.89
C SER A 208 -7.11 -29.45 18.99
N GLN A 209 -6.07 -29.29 19.83
CA GLN A 209 -5.01 -30.29 20.02
C GLN A 209 -5.47 -31.58 20.74
N GLY A 210 -6.59 -31.56 21.47
CA GLY A 210 -7.08 -32.73 22.21
C GLY A 210 -7.85 -33.78 21.40
N ASN A 211 -7.95 -33.64 20.08
CA ASN A 211 -8.64 -34.59 19.21
C ASN A 211 -7.70 -35.56 18.46
N VAL A 212 -6.40 -35.56 18.79
CA VAL A 212 -5.45 -36.52 18.21
C VAL A 212 -5.13 -37.61 19.23
N SER A 213 -5.98 -38.64 19.27
CA SER A 213 -5.62 -39.92 19.87
C SER A 213 -4.92 -40.78 18.82
N MET A 214 -3.68 -41.16 19.10
CA MET A 214 -2.97 -42.21 18.38
C MET A 214 -3.59 -43.55 18.76
N ASN A 215 -4.54 -44.03 17.96
CA ASN A 215 -4.67 -45.42 17.51
C ASN A 215 -6.02 -45.65 16.83
N SER A 216 -5.95 -46.52 15.81
CA SER A 216 -7.04 -47.27 15.17
C SER A 216 -7.60 -46.68 13.88
N THR A 217 -7.31 -47.42 12.80
CA THR A 217 -8.14 -47.60 11.61
C THR A 217 -9.64 -47.46 11.88
N SER A 218 -10.21 -46.33 11.49
CA SER A 218 -11.60 -46.23 11.05
C SER A 218 -11.79 -44.95 10.26
N SER A 219 -12.28 -45.10 9.04
CA SER A 219 -12.72 -44.04 8.14
C SER A 219 -13.74 -43.12 8.84
N GLY A 220 -13.27 -42.01 9.39
CA GLY A 220 -14.12 -40.97 9.97
C GLY A 220 -14.59 -40.01 8.88
N SER A 221 -15.77 -40.24 8.32
CA SER A 221 -16.50 -39.28 7.50
C SER A 221 -16.74 -38.00 8.29
N VAL A 222 -16.31 -36.85 7.75
CA VAL A 222 -16.65 -35.53 8.26
C VAL A 222 -18.15 -35.31 8.01
N VAL A 223 -18.95 -35.21 9.07
CA VAL A 223 -20.37 -34.83 8.97
C VAL A 223 -20.46 -33.34 9.27
N LEU A 224 -20.53 -32.53 8.21
CA LEU A 224 -20.92 -31.12 8.28
C LEU A 224 -22.45 -31.06 8.38
N SER A 225 -22.99 -30.44 9.43
CA SER A 225 -24.44 -30.23 9.56
C SER A 225 -24.87 -29.02 8.72
N SER A 226 -26.03 -29.10 8.06
CA SER A 226 -26.55 -28.03 7.20
C SER A 226 -26.86 -26.73 7.96
N GLY A 227 -27.09 -26.80 9.28
CA GLY A 227 -27.41 -25.66 10.14
C GLY A 227 -26.21 -24.73 10.39
N ASP A 228 -25.01 -25.29 10.54
CA ASP A 228 -23.81 -24.51 10.88
C ASP A 228 -23.29 -23.72 9.66
N MET A 229 -23.42 -24.27 8.45
CA MET A 229 -22.90 -23.67 7.21
C MET A 229 -23.75 -22.51 6.68
N ALA A 230 -25.05 -22.47 7.00
CA ALA A 230 -25.90 -21.34 6.63
C ALA A 230 -25.57 -20.08 7.46
N SER A 231 -25.09 -20.26 8.70
CA SER A 231 -24.80 -19.18 9.66
C SER A 231 -23.60 -18.31 9.31
N ILE A 232 -22.70 -18.82 8.46
CA ILE A 232 -21.44 -18.16 8.07
C ILE A 232 -21.55 -17.41 6.75
N VAL A 233 -22.58 -17.66 5.94
CA VAL A 233 -22.82 -16.90 4.70
C VAL A 233 -23.20 -15.46 5.04
N GLY A 234 -22.55 -14.51 4.40
CA GLY A 234 -22.72 -13.07 4.66
C GLY A 234 -21.85 -12.53 5.80
N ARG A 235 -21.06 -13.38 6.46
CA ARG A 235 -20.16 -12.94 7.53
C ARG A 235 -18.97 -12.18 6.95
N GLU A 236 -18.71 -11.00 7.51
CA GLU A 236 -17.47 -10.26 7.27
C GLU A 236 -16.30 -10.88 8.05
N LEU A 237 -15.16 -10.98 7.37
CA LEU A 237 -13.89 -11.41 7.95
C LEU A 237 -13.08 -10.20 8.41
N ALA A 238 -11.97 -10.45 9.09
CA ALA A 238 -11.08 -9.38 9.53
C ALA A 238 -10.61 -8.51 8.36
N THR A 239 -10.66 -7.19 8.57
CA THR A 239 -10.13 -6.20 7.63
C THR A 239 -8.61 -6.33 7.55
N ASN A 240 -8.09 -6.50 6.35
CA ASN A 240 -6.66 -6.63 6.10
C ASN A 240 -6.09 -5.33 5.51
N VAL A 241 -4.87 -5.00 5.92
CA VAL A 241 -4.15 -3.82 5.44
C VAL A 241 -2.88 -4.27 4.75
N TYR A 242 -2.76 -3.95 3.47
CA TYR A 242 -1.59 -4.27 2.65
C TYR A 242 -0.82 -2.98 2.33
N LYS A 243 0.42 -2.90 2.80
CA LYS A 243 1.32 -1.77 2.54
C LYS A 243 2.42 -2.22 1.60
N TYR A 244 2.70 -1.41 0.58
CA TYR A 244 3.69 -1.73 -0.43
C TYR A 244 4.29 -0.45 -1.02
N THR A 245 5.43 -0.63 -1.66
CA THR A 245 6.18 0.36 -2.41
C THR A 245 6.21 -0.06 -3.89
N HIS A 246 7.04 0.56 -4.72
CA HIS A 246 7.26 0.09 -6.10
C HIS A 246 7.91 -1.32 -6.15
N LEU A 247 8.56 -1.75 -5.06
CA LEU A 247 9.23 -3.05 -4.99
C LEU A 247 8.26 -4.21 -5.24
N GLU A 248 7.12 -4.24 -4.55
CA GLU A 248 6.19 -5.38 -4.61
C GLU A 248 5.51 -5.54 -5.99
N PRO A 249 5.06 -4.47 -6.67
CA PRO A 249 4.60 -4.54 -8.06
C PRO A 249 5.68 -5.04 -9.03
N ILE A 250 6.94 -4.60 -8.90
CA ILE A 250 8.05 -5.05 -9.75
C ILE A 250 8.35 -6.52 -9.49
N LEU A 251 8.42 -6.92 -8.21
CA LEU A 251 8.65 -8.31 -7.81
C LEU A 251 7.54 -9.22 -8.32
N TYR A 252 6.29 -8.79 -8.22
CA TYR A 252 5.15 -9.48 -8.81
C TYR A 252 5.29 -9.59 -10.32
N ALA A 253 5.59 -8.49 -11.03
CA ALA A 253 5.75 -8.49 -12.48
C ALA A 253 6.82 -9.50 -12.95
N LEU A 254 7.97 -9.55 -12.29
CA LEU A 254 9.00 -10.57 -12.52
C LEU A 254 8.50 -11.99 -12.19
N GLY A 255 7.82 -12.15 -11.05
CA GLY A 255 7.22 -13.41 -10.61
C GLY A 255 6.13 -13.94 -11.54
N VAL A 256 5.50 -13.04 -12.31
CA VAL A 256 4.61 -13.36 -13.42
C VAL A 256 5.27 -13.05 -14.75
N GLY A 257 6.56 -13.38 -14.92
CA GLY A 257 7.24 -13.55 -16.21
C GLY A 257 7.49 -12.30 -17.05
N MET A 258 7.30 -11.09 -16.52
CA MET A 258 7.87 -9.90 -17.16
C MET A 258 9.39 -9.98 -17.14
N SER A 259 10.01 -9.45 -18.19
CA SER A 259 11.45 -9.55 -18.41
C SER A 259 11.97 -8.31 -19.10
N SER A 260 13.12 -7.81 -18.64
CA SER A 260 13.85 -6.69 -19.25
C SER A 260 14.34 -6.97 -20.67
N LYS A 261 14.24 -8.23 -21.15
CA LYS A 261 14.50 -8.58 -22.55
C LYS A 261 13.51 -7.94 -23.52
N ASP A 262 12.30 -7.66 -23.05
CA ASP A 262 11.26 -6.99 -23.83
C ASP A 262 11.19 -5.53 -23.36
N PRO A 263 11.53 -4.55 -24.23
CA PRO A 263 11.45 -3.14 -23.88
C PRO A 263 10.07 -2.69 -23.41
N ASP A 264 8.99 -3.30 -23.91
CA ASP A 264 7.62 -2.97 -23.51
C ASP A 264 7.31 -3.34 -22.06
N HIS A 265 8.14 -4.17 -21.44
CA HIS A 265 8.00 -4.56 -20.03
C HIS A 265 8.65 -3.56 -19.07
N LEU A 266 9.46 -2.61 -19.57
CA LEU A 266 10.20 -1.69 -18.70
C LEU A 266 9.26 -0.86 -17.80
N LYS A 267 8.09 -0.47 -18.32
CA LYS A 267 7.05 0.23 -17.57
C LYS A 267 6.45 -0.55 -16.39
N PHE A 268 6.73 -1.85 -16.27
CA PHE A 268 6.34 -2.66 -15.12
C PHE A 268 7.51 -3.04 -14.21
N LEU A 269 8.75 -2.75 -14.64
CA LEU A 269 9.98 -3.25 -14.02
C LEU A 269 10.91 -2.14 -13.52
N PHE A 270 10.72 -0.91 -13.98
CA PHE A 270 11.56 0.22 -13.61
C PHE A 270 10.71 1.38 -13.09
N GLU A 271 10.84 1.64 -11.79
CA GLU A 271 10.13 2.70 -11.08
C GLU A 271 10.47 4.11 -11.57
N GLY A 272 11.61 4.28 -12.25
CA GLY A 272 12.02 5.52 -12.90
C GLY A 272 11.43 5.73 -14.30
N SER A 273 10.67 4.78 -14.84
CA SER A 273 9.94 4.95 -16.10
C SER A 273 8.81 5.96 -15.94
N GLU A 274 8.66 6.89 -16.88
CA GLU A 274 7.53 7.85 -16.88
C GLU A 274 6.17 7.15 -16.98
N GLU A 275 6.14 6.00 -17.65
CA GLU A 275 4.95 5.15 -17.77
C GLU A 275 4.83 4.08 -16.66
N PHE A 276 5.61 4.20 -15.57
CA PHE A 276 5.64 3.16 -14.53
C PHE A 276 4.25 2.88 -13.98
N CYS A 277 3.81 1.63 -14.12
CA CYS A 277 2.48 1.21 -13.71
C CYS A 277 2.50 -0.22 -13.16
N CYS A 278 1.44 -0.54 -12.41
CA CYS A 278 1.27 -1.84 -11.81
C CYS A 278 0.48 -2.77 -12.76
N LEU A 279 0.88 -4.04 -12.86
CA LEU A 279 0.12 -5.01 -13.63
C LEU A 279 -1.29 -5.17 -13.04
N PRO A 280 -2.36 -5.18 -13.88
CA PRO A 280 -3.73 -5.31 -13.40
C PRO A 280 -3.95 -6.49 -12.45
N SER A 281 -3.34 -7.65 -12.77
CA SER A 281 -3.45 -8.88 -12.00
C SER A 281 -2.78 -8.82 -10.62
N PHE A 282 -1.95 -7.82 -10.33
CA PHE A 282 -1.44 -7.57 -8.97
C PHE A 282 -2.57 -7.32 -7.97
N GLY A 283 -3.75 -6.89 -8.43
CA GLY A 283 -4.92 -6.66 -7.58
C GLY A 283 -5.40 -7.88 -6.81
N VAL A 284 -4.94 -9.09 -7.15
CA VAL A 284 -5.17 -10.31 -6.36
C VAL A 284 -4.31 -10.38 -5.10
N ILE A 285 -3.12 -9.77 -5.09
CA ILE A 285 -2.11 -9.91 -4.03
C ILE A 285 -2.58 -9.27 -2.71
N PRO A 286 -3.02 -7.99 -2.67
CA PRO A 286 -3.54 -7.39 -1.43
C PRO A 286 -4.74 -8.13 -0.84
N ALA A 287 -5.55 -8.74 -1.70
CA ALA A 287 -6.74 -9.48 -1.32
C ALA A 287 -6.44 -10.93 -0.88
N GLN A 288 -5.25 -11.44 -1.20
CA GLN A 288 -4.89 -12.86 -1.06
C GLN A 288 -4.91 -13.35 0.39
N THR A 289 -4.57 -12.48 1.34
CA THR A 289 -4.57 -12.78 2.79
C THR A 289 -5.93 -13.28 3.29
N SER A 290 -7.03 -12.89 2.65
CA SER A 290 -8.37 -13.38 2.97
C SER A 290 -8.54 -14.90 2.81
N MET A 291 -7.76 -15.53 1.92
CA MET A 291 -7.78 -17.00 1.75
C MET A 291 -7.05 -17.72 2.90
N PHE A 292 -5.96 -17.13 3.40
CA PHE A 292 -5.06 -17.79 4.35
C PHE A 292 -5.39 -17.49 5.81
N ASP A 293 -5.69 -16.24 6.14
CA ASP A 293 -6.02 -15.82 7.51
C ASP A 293 -7.54 -15.80 7.74
N GLY A 294 -8.30 -15.56 6.67
CA GLY A 294 -9.75 -15.41 6.73
C GLY A 294 -10.53 -16.73 6.83
N VAL A 295 -10.05 -17.81 6.20
CA VAL A 295 -10.73 -19.12 6.24
C VAL A 295 -10.54 -19.84 7.57
N PRO A 296 -9.32 -19.96 8.14
CA PRO A 296 -9.12 -20.64 9.42
C PRO A 296 -9.76 -19.93 10.62
N SER A 297 -10.12 -18.65 10.46
CA SER A 297 -10.81 -17.86 11.50
C SER A 297 -12.33 -18.02 11.51
N LEU A 298 -12.90 -18.83 10.60
CA LEU A 298 -14.35 -19.11 10.55
C LEU A 298 -14.76 -20.17 11.60
N PRO A 299 -15.57 -19.81 12.62
CA PRO A 299 -16.07 -20.78 13.58
C PRO A 299 -17.06 -21.74 12.90
N GLY A 300 -16.95 -23.03 13.21
CA GLY A 300 -17.80 -24.08 12.65
C GLY A 300 -17.25 -24.75 11.39
N LEU A 301 -16.23 -24.19 10.74
CA LEU A 301 -15.52 -24.86 9.63
C LEU A 301 -14.27 -25.56 10.13
N ASN A 302 -14.36 -26.87 10.37
CA ASN A 302 -13.18 -27.71 10.59
C ASN A 302 -12.64 -28.16 9.22
N ILE A 303 -11.90 -27.27 8.55
CA ILE A 303 -11.35 -27.55 7.23
C ILE A 303 -9.88 -27.95 7.32
N ASP A 304 -9.56 -29.09 6.72
CA ASP A 304 -8.20 -29.50 6.42
C ASP A 304 -7.63 -28.65 5.27
N ILE A 305 -6.76 -27.69 5.61
CA ILE A 305 -6.12 -26.77 4.65
C ILE A 305 -5.25 -27.54 3.64
N THR A 306 -4.75 -28.74 3.97
CA THR A 306 -3.99 -29.57 3.03
C THR A 306 -4.85 -30.09 1.87
N LYS A 307 -6.18 -30.05 2.03
CA LYS A 307 -7.18 -30.42 1.02
C LYS A 307 -7.87 -29.21 0.39
N MET A 308 -7.35 -28.01 0.64
CA MET A 308 -7.80 -26.77 0.02
C MET A 308 -7.15 -26.59 -1.34
N LEU A 309 -7.97 -26.50 -2.37
CA LEU A 309 -7.55 -26.12 -3.72
C LEU A 309 -8.13 -24.76 -4.07
N HIS A 310 -7.34 -23.92 -4.72
CA HIS A 310 -7.86 -22.72 -5.35
C HIS A 310 -8.48 -23.10 -6.70
N GLY A 311 -9.82 -23.11 -6.78
CA GLY A 311 -10.55 -23.62 -7.95
C GLY A 311 -10.82 -22.56 -9.02
N GLU A 312 -11.23 -21.36 -8.63
CA GLU A 312 -11.52 -20.25 -9.56
C GLU A 312 -11.12 -18.91 -8.97
N GLN A 313 -10.72 -17.96 -9.83
CA GLN A 313 -10.41 -16.59 -9.45
C GLN A 313 -11.21 -15.62 -10.33
N TYR A 314 -11.74 -14.57 -9.70
CA TYR A 314 -12.23 -13.38 -10.39
C TYR A 314 -11.55 -12.14 -9.83
N LEU A 315 -11.22 -11.19 -10.70
CA LEU A 315 -10.73 -9.86 -10.35
C LEU A 315 -11.44 -8.83 -11.24
N GLU A 316 -11.93 -7.75 -10.66
CA GLU A 316 -12.46 -6.57 -11.35
C GLU A 316 -11.77 -5.32 -10.81
N LEU A 317 -11.28 -4.47 -11.72
CA LEU A 317 -10.66 -3.18 -11.42
C LEU A 317 -11.66 -2.06 -11.69
N TYR A 318 -11.90 -1.26 -10.67
CA TYR A 318 -12.68 -0.01 -10.77
C TYR A 318 -11.78 1.20 -11.03
N LYS A 319 -10.52 1.11 -10.60
CA LYS A 319 -9.46 2.08 -10.86
C LYS A 319 -8.14 1.35 -11.11
N PRO A 320 -7.19 1.96 -11.84
CA PRO A 320 -5.82 1.47 -11.91
C PRO A 320 -5.23 1.32 -10.49
N LEU A 321 -4.44 0.27 -10.28
CA LEU A 321 -3.75 0.04 -9.01
C LEU A 321 -2.65 1.09 -8.84
N PRO A 322 -2.54 1.72 -7.66
CA PRO A 322 -1.42 2.62 -7.40
C PRO A 322 -0.09 1.85 -7.44
N THR A 323 1.00 2.56 -7.74
CA THR A 323 2.35 1.98 -7.82
C THR A 323 3.02 1.83 -6.45
N SER A 324 2.45 2.45 -5.42
CA SER A 324 2.84 2.30 -4.02
C SER A 324 1.71 2.79 -3.11
N GLY A 325 1.75 2.44 -1.83
CA GLY A 325 0.86 2.98 -0.81
C GLY A 325 0.26 1.90 0.08
N GLN A 326 -0.96 2.18 0.54
CA GLN A 326 -1.69 1.33 1.47
C GLN A 326 -3.07 1.01 0.91
N LEU A 327 -3.38 -0.28 0.86
CA LEU A 327 -4.69 -0.80 0.49
C LEU A 327 -5.34 -1.47 1.68
N THR A 328 -6.65 -1.33 1.80
CA THR A 328 -7.47 -1.94 2.85
C THR A 328 -8.47 -2.88 2.20
N SER A 329 -8.43 -4.17 2.56
CA SER A 329 -9.31 -5.20 2.01
C SER A 329 -10.33 -5.64 3.04
N VAL A 330 -11.61 -5.57 2.67
CA VAL A 330 -12.75 -6.04 3.45
C VAL A 330 -13.30 -7.29 2.78
N SER A 331 -13.34 -8.40 3.51
CA SER A 331 -13.70 -9.71 2.95
C SER A 331 -15.01 -10.21 3.54
N THR A 332 -15.81 -10.90 2.74
CA THR A 332 -17.12 -11.45 3.14
C THR A 332 -17.28 -12.84 2.56
N ILE A 333 -17.82 -13.76 3.35
CA ILE A 333 -18.21 -15.09 2.83
C ILE A 333 -19.45 -14.92 1.98
N ALA A 334 -19.27 -14.96 0.66
CA ALA A 334 -20.35 -14.76 -0.29
C ALA A 334 -21.32 -15.94 -0.26
N ASP A 335 -20.78 -17.16 -0.29
CA ASP A 335 -21.60 -18.38 -0.35
C ASP A 335 -20.81 -19.66 -0.08
N ILE A 336 -21.55 -20.75 0.14
CA ILE A 336 -21.00 -22.11 0.26
C ILE A 336 -21.83 -23.09 -0.54
N LEU A 337 -21.16 -23.89 -1.37
CA LEU A 337 -21.80 -24.83 -2.29
C LEU A 337 -21.38 -26.26 -2.00
N ASP A 338 -22.34 -27.17 -2.09
CA ASP A 338 -22.10 -28.60 -2.01
C ASP A 338 -21.89 -29.18 -3.42
N LYS A 339 -20.73 -29.78 -3.67
CA LYS A 339 -20.40 -30.46 -4.94
C LYS A 339 -20.46 -31.98 -4.82
N GLY A 340 -21.00 -32.52 -3.73
CA GLY A 340 -21.08 -33.94 -3.44
C GLY A 340 -19.80 -34.43 -2.77
N SER A 341 -18.73 -34.63 -3.53
CA SER A 341 -17.44 -35.09 -2.98
C SER A 341 -16.56 -33.98 -2.39
N GLY A 342 -17.02 -32.73 -2.42
CA GLY A 342 -16.30 -31.57 -1.87
C GLY A 342 -17.21 -30.35 -1.70
N ALA A 343 -16.70 -29.33 -1.02
CA ALA A 343 -17.38 -28.05 -0.83
C ALA A 343 -16.68 -26.94 -1.61
N VAL A 344 -17.43 -25.91 -2.02
CA VAL A 344 -16.87 -24.65 -2.55
C VAL A 344 -17.22 -23.52 -1.60
N LEU A 345 -16.22 -22.77 -1.15
CA LEU A 345 -16.36 -21.53 -0.41
C LEU A 345 -16.09 -20.35 -1.35
N LEU A 346 -17.04 -19.42 -1.44
CA LEU A 346 -16.90 -18.19 -2.20
C LEU A 346 -16.60 -17.04 -1.24
N ILE A 347 -15.49 -16.34 -1.47
CA ILE A 347 -15.07 -15.19 -0.66
C ILE A 347 -15.01 -13.96 -1.56
N ASP A 348 -15.84 -12.98 -1.25
CA ASP A 348 -15.82 -11.66 -1.89
C ASP A 348 -14.87 -10.74 -1.12
N VAL A 349 -14.01 -10.00 -1.83
CA VAL A 349 -13.05 -9.08 -1.21
C VAL A 349 -13.03 -7.75 -1.94
N ASN A 350 -13.49 -6.70 -1.25
CA ASN A 350 -13.44 -5.32 -1.73
C ASN A 350 -12.18 -4.63 -1.20
N THR A 351 -11.36 -4.08 -2.10
CA THR A 351 -10.09 -3.45 -1.73
C THR A 351 -10.10 -1.96 -2.04
N TYR A 352 -9.74 -1.16 -1.04
CA TYR A 352 -9.86 0.29 -1.03
C TYR A 352 -8.50 0.98 -0.93
N CYS A 353 -8.34 2.10 -1.63
CA CYS A 353 -7.27 3.07 -1.41
C CYS A 353 -7.89 4.33 -0.77
N GLY A 354 -7.65 4.53 0.53
CA GLY A 354 -8.39 5.53 1.29
C GLY A 354 -9.89 5.23 1.30
N LYS A 355 -10.69 6.08 0.64
CA LYS A 355 -12.16 5.89 0.51
C LYS A 355 -12.58 5.28 -0.83
N ASP A 356 -11.65 5.18 -1.78
CA ASP A 356 -11.96 4.75 -3.14
C ASP A 356 -11.87 3.23 -3.25
N LEU A 357 -12.93 2.60 -3.78
CA LEU A 357 -12.88 1.20 -4.20
C LEU A 357 -11.98 1.08 -5.43
N VAL A 358 -10.92 0.28 -5.33
CA VAL A 358 -9.93 0.11 -6.40
C VAL A 358 -10.17 -1.21 -7.14
N CYS A 359 -10.35 -2.31 -6.40
CA CYS A 359 -10.64 -3.61 -7.00
C CYS A 359 -11.55 -4.47 -6.14
N TYR A 360 -12.21 -5.41 -6.82
CA TYR A 360 -13.00 -6.49 -6.23
C TYR A 360 -12.40 -7.83 -6.65
N ASN A 361 -12.24 -8.73 -5.70
CA ASN A 361 -11.82 -10.12 -5.94
C ASN A 361 -12.93 -11.07 -5.49
N GLN A 362 -13.09 -12.18 -6.21
CA GLN A 362 -13.84 -13.34 -5.71
C GLN A 362 -12.95 -14.58 -5.79
N PHE A 363 -12.60 -15.11 -4.62
CA PHE A 363 -11.86 -16.36 -4.48
C PHE A 363 -12.86 -17.52 -4.37
N SER A 364 -12.63 -18.58 -5.15
CA SER A 364 -13.40 -19.82 -5.08
C SER A 364 -12.49 -20.94 -4.62
N LEU A 365 -12.66 -21.34 -3.36
CA LEU A 365 -11.86 -22.36 -2.70
C LEU A 365 -12.62 -23.68 -2.69
N PHE A 366 -12.01 -24.73 -3.21
CA PHE A 366 -12.57 -26.08 -3.24
C PHE A 366 -11.92 -26.93 -2.16
N PHE A 367 -12.73 -27.56 -1.32
CA PHE A 367 -12.27 -28.41 -0.24
C PHE A 367 -12.64 -29.87 -0.53
N ILE A 368 -11.61 -30.70 -0.73
CA ILE A 368 -11.79 -32.11 -1.06
C ILE A 368 -12.35 -32.85 0.16
N GLY A 369 -13.43 -33.63 -0.05
CA GLY A 369 -14.05 -34.45 0.99
C GLY A 369 -15.01 -33.71 1.92
N ALA A 370 -15.12 -32.38 1.81
CA ALA A 370 -15.99 -31.55 2.64
C ALA A 370 -17.43 -31.39 2.09
N GLY A 371 -17.83 -32.19 1.11
CA GLY A 371 -19.18 -32.15 0.52
C GLY A 371 -20.16 -33.11 1.20
N GLY A 372 -21.36 -33.24 0.63
CA GLY A 372 -22.37 -34.21 1.07
C GLY A 372 -23.26 -33.74 2.23
N PHE A 373 -23.25 -32.44 2.52
CA PHE A 373 -24.07 -31.80 3.55
C PHE A 373 -25.45 -31.34 3.04
N GLY A 374 -25.78 -31.60 1.77
CA GLY A 374 -27.08 -31.31 1.18
C GLY A 374 -27.29 -29.84 0.82
N GLY A 375 -26.22 -29.08 0.63
CA GLY A 375 -26.26 -27.68 0.24
C GLY A 375 -26.61 -27.45 -1.24
N LYS A 376 -26.83 -26.19 -1.62
CA LYS A 376 -27.06 -25.83 -3.02
C LYS A 376 -25.82 -26.07 -3.88
N ARG A 377 -26.02 -26.46 -5.14
CA ARG A 377 -24.93 -26.75 -6.10
C ARG A 377 -24.44 -25.51 -6.84
N THR A 378 -25.22 -24.45 -6.90
CA THR A 378 -24.96 -23.22 -7.65
C THR A 378 -25.25 -22.00 -6.78
N SER A 379 -24.65 -20.86 -7.14
CA SER A 379 -24.89 -19.58 -6.49
C SER A 379 -25.01 -18.46 -7.52
N GLU A 380 -26.00 -17.60 -7.33
CA GLU A 380 -26.16 -16.37 -8.13
C GLU A 380 -25.08 -15.32 -7.81
N LYS A 381 -24.41 -15.45 -6.67
CA LYS A 381 -23.29 -14.57 -6.29
C LYS A 381 -21.98 -14.95 -6.98
N ALA A 382 -21.87 -16.17 -7.51
CA ALA A 382 -20.66 -16.64 -8.17
C ALA A 382 -20.49 -15.96 -9.53
N LYS A 383 -19.31 -15.36 -9.77
CA LYS A 383 -18.94 -14.86 -11.09
C LYS A 383 -18.70 -16.05 -12.03
N VAL A 384 -19.49 -16.14 -13.10
CA VAL A 384 -19.59 -17.33 -13.94
C VAL A 384 -18.41 -17.45 -14.92
N THR A 385 -17.89 -18.67 -15.06
CA THR A 385 -16.89 -19.04 -16.09
C THR A 385 -17.51 -19.13 -17.48
N VAL A 386 -16.77 -18.77 -18.52
CA VAL A 386 -17.29 -18.84 -19.90
C VAL A 386 -16.33 -19.60 -20.79
N ASN A 387 -16.82 -20.65 -21.46
CA ASN A 387 -16.02 -21.45 -22.37
C ASN A 387 -15.61 -20.62 -23.61
N PRO A 388 -14.44 -20.89 -24.21
CA PRO A 388 -14.03 -20.23 -25.44
C PRO A 388 -14.95 -20.61 -26.61
N PRO A 389 -15.05 -19.74 -27.64
CA PRO A 389 -15.75 -20.06 -28.88
C PRO A 389 -15.25 -21.35 -29.54
N LYS A 390 -16.15 -22.10 -30.20
CA LYS A 390 -15.82 -23.34 -30.94
C LYS A 390 -15.23 -23.04 -32.32
N ARG A 391 -14.14 -22.28 -32.37
CA ARG A 391 -13.36 -21.92 -33.57
C ARG A 391 -11.86 -21.85 -33.22
N PRO A 392 -10.93 -21.83 -34.19
CA PRO A 392 -9.52 -21.60 -33.90
C PRO A 392 -9.27 -20.28 -33.14
N PRO A 393 -8.25 -20.22 -32.24
CA PRO A 393 -7.91 -18.99 -31.53
C PRO A 393 -7.43 -17.90 -32.49
N ASP A 394 -7.76 -16.65 -32.16
CA ASP A 394 -7.32 -15.46 -32.91
C ASP A 394 -5.84 -15.17 -32.67
N ALA A 395 -5.34 -15.48 -31.47
CA ALA A 395 -3.95 -15.32 -31.10
C ALA A 395 -3.52 -16.41 -30.11
N VAL A 396 -2.26 -16.82 -30.18
CA VAL A 396 -1.64 -17.75 -29.24
C VAL A 396 -0.26 -17.21 -28.84
N ILE A 397 -0.04 -17.00 -27.55
CA ILE A 397 1.26 -16.60 -27.00
C ILE A 397 1.83 -17.76 -26.18
N SER A 398 3.12 -18.04 -26.35
CA SER A 398 3.83 -19.08 -25.61
C SER A 398 4.89 -18.47 -24.69
N ASP A 399 4.89 -18.87 -23.42
CA ASP A 399 5.86 -18.42 -22.43
C ASP A 399 6.50 -19.61 -21.72
N VAL A 400 7.82 -19.62 -21.65
CA VAL A 400 8.56 -20.63 -20.88
C VAL A 400 8.69 -20.12 -19.45
N THR A 401 8.12 -20.86 -18.49
CA THR A 401 8.33 -20.56 -17.06
C THR A 401 9.75 -20.98 -16.67
N THR A 402 10.36 -20.30 -15.70
CA THR A 402 11.66 -20.73 -15.19
C THR A 402 11.52 -21.91 -14.22
N ALA A 403 12.60 -22.64 -13.96
CA ALA A 403 12.62 -23.66 -12.92
C ALA A 403 12.31 -23.07 -11.53
N ASP A 404 12.71 -21.82 -11.29
CA ASP A 404 12.52 -21.10 -10.03
C ASP A 404 11.26 -20.21 -10.03
N GLN A 405 10.35 -20.36 -11.00
CA GLN A 405 9.21 -19.45 -11.16
C GLN A 405 8.32 -19.40 -9.91
N ALA A 406 8.07 -20.55 -9.29
CA ALA A 406 7.32 -20.65 -8.04
C ALA A 406 8.10 -20.07 -6.85
N ALA A 407 9.42 -20.24 -6.83
CA ALA A 407 10.30 -19.69 -5.80
C ALA A 407 10.34 -18.16 -5.81
N LEU A 408 10.24 -17.55 -7.00
CA LEU A 408 10.12 -16.11 -7.17
C LEU A 408 8.71 -15.61 -6.87
N TYR A 409 7.69 -16.23 -7.45
CA TYR A 409 6.30 -15.78 -7.32
C TYR A 409 5.79 -15.81 -5.87
N ARG A 410 6.18 -16.80 -5.08
CA ARG A 410 5.79 -16.89 -3.66
C ARG A 410 6.23 -15.68 -2.81
N LEU A 411 7.28 -14.96 -3.24
CA LEU A 411 7.72 -13.73 -2.56
C LEU A 411 6.67 -12.60 -2.65
N SER A 412 5.67 -12.73 -3.53
CA SER A 412 4.52 -11.84 -3.59
C SER A 412 3.42 -12.15 -2.56
N GLY A 413 3.53 -13.21 -1.75
CA GLY A 413 2.65 -13.41 -0.58
C GLY A 413 2.14 -14.84 -0.35
N ASP A 414 2.21 -15.73 -1.35
CA ASP A 414 1.74 -17.11 -1.22
C ASP A 414 2.87 -18.08 -0.83
N TRP A 415 3.05 -18.25 0.47
CA TRP A 415 4.15 -19.03 1.04
C TRP A 415 3.88 -20.53 1.11
N ASN A 416 2.74 -21.04 0.59
CA ASN A 416 2.34 -22.43 0.70
C ASN A 416 3.46 -23.38 0.23
N PHE A 417 3.82 -24.33 1.10
CA PHE A 417 4.94 -25.26 0.89
C PHE A 417 4.73 -26.19 -0.31
N LEU A 418 3.48 -26.38 -0.75
CA LEU A 418 3.11 -27.10 -1.98
C LEU A 418 3.90 -26.63 -3.21
N HIS A 419 4.33 -25.37 -3.23
CA HIS A 419 4.98 -24.74 -4.36
C HIS A 419 6.52 -24.75 -4.30
N ILE A 420 7.12 -25.29 -3.24
CA ILE A 420 8.59 -25.29 -3.08
C ILE A 420 9.16 -26.55 -2.44
N ASP A 421 8.45 -27.17 -1.50
CA ASP A 421 8.91 -28.35 -0.75
C ASP A 421 8.43 -29.65 -1.43
N PRO A 422 9.34 -30.49 -1.95
CA PRO A 422 8.97 -31.75 -2.58
C PRO A 422 8.22 -32.72 -1.67
N SER A 423 8.56 -32.76 -0.37
CA SER A 423 7.92 -33.64 0.61
C SER A 423 6.47 -33.23 0.84
N PHE A 424 6.24 -31.91 0.93
CA PHE A 424 4.89 -31.37 1.10
C PHE A 424 4.04 -31.54 -0.18
N ALA A 425 4.64 -31.35 -1.36
CA ALA A 425 3.97 -31.59 -2.62
C ALA A 425 3.50 -33.05 -2.78
N ALA A 426 4.34 -34.01 -2.35
CA ALA A 426 4.00 -35.43 -2.33
C ALA A 426 2.79 -35.74 -1.43
N LEU A 427 2.69 -35.11 -0.25
CA LEU A 427 1.53 -35.23 0.64
C LEU A 427 0.23 -34.74 -0.02
N GLY A 428 0.32 -33.70 -0.86
CA GLY A 428 -0.79 -33.18 -1.67
C GLY A 428 -1.12 -34.04 -2.90
N GLY A 429 -0.42 -35.15 -3.13
CA GLY A 429 -0.62 -36.05 -4.27
C GLY A 429 0.09 -35.62 -5.56
N PHE A 430 1.05 -34.69 -5.49
CA PHE A 430 1.82 -34.24 -6.65
C PHE A 430 3.21 -34.88 -6.69
N GLN A 431 3.72 -35.16 -7.89
CA GLN A 431 5.04 -35.79 -8.05
C GLN A 431 6.20 -34.86 -7.68
N LYS A 432 6.00 -33.55 -7.77
CA LYS A 432 6.97 -32.49 -7.45
C LYS A 432 6.21 -31.17 -7.20
N PRO A 433 6.86 -30.13 -6.65
CA PRO A 433 6.21 -28.84 -6.43
C PRO A 433 5.58 -28.27 -7.70
N ILE A 434 4.36 -27.77 -7.57
CA ILE A 434 3.60 -27.18 -8.68
C ILE A 434 3.72 -25.65 -8.65
N LEU A 435 3.60 -25.02 -9.81
CA LEU A 435 3.50 -23.57 -9.92
C LEU A 435 2.14 -23.09 -9.39
N HIS A 436 2.12 -21.94 -8.74
CA HIS A 436 0.87 -21.33 -8.26
C HIS A 436 -0.10 -21.11 -9.43
N GLY A 437 -1.38 -21.44 -9.22
CA GLY A 437 -2.44 -21.14 -10.18
C GLY A 437 -2.50 -19.64 -10.50
N LEU A 438 -2.36 -18.79 -9.47
CA LEU A 438 -2.33 -17.34 -9.62
C LEU A 438 -1.08 -16.81 -10.36
N CYS A 439 0.02 -17.57 -10.40
CA CYS A 439 1.16 -17.24 -11.28
C CYS A 439 0.77 -17.48 -12.74
N THR A 440 0.22 -18.66 -13.07
CA THR A 440 -0.28 -18.98 -14.42
C THR A 440 -1.37 -18.00 -14.88
N PHE A 441 -2.22 -17.56 -13.96
CA PHE A 441 -3.19 -16.48 -14.16
C PHE A 441 -2.52 -15.16 -14.54
N GLY A 442 -1.45 -14.77 -13.83
CA GLY A 442 -0.67 -13.57 -14.16
C GLY A 442 -0.03 -13.63 -15.56
N PHE A 443 0.50 -14.80 -15.93
CA PHE A 443 0.99 -15.07 -17.30
C PHE A 443 -0.10 -14.85 -18.35
N ALA A 444 -1.28 -15.45 -18.17
CA ALA A 444 -2.38 -15.29 -19.10
C ALA A 444 -2.90 -13.85 -19.15
N ALA A 445 -3.02 -13.18 -18.00
CA ALA A 445 -3.50 -11.81 -17.90
C ALA A 445 -2.57 -10.83 -18.65
N ARG A 446 -1.25 -10.95 -18.48
CA ARG A 446 -0.29 -10.11 -19.21
C ARG A 446 -0.30 -10.38 -20.72
N ASN A 447 -0.53 -11.62 -21.14
CA ASN A 447 -0.60 -11.98 -22.55
C ASN A 447 -1.81 -11.34 -23.24
N VAL A 448 -2.97 -11.38 -22.58
CA VAL A 448 -4.18 -10.69 -23.07
C VAL A 448 -3.98 -9.17 -23.08
N LEU A 449 -3.39 -8.61 -22.01
CA LEU A 449 -3.10 -7.19 -21.91
C LEU A 449 -2.17 -6.71 -23.05
N LYS A 450 -1.10 -7.46 -23.32
CA LYS A 450 -0.18 -7.17 -24.42
C LYS A 450 -0.89 -7.27 -25.77
N GLN A 451 -1.59 -8.37 -26.02
CA GLN A 451 -2.15 -8.69 -27.33
C GLN A 451 -3.36 -7.83 -27.73
N PHE A 452 -4.23 -7.47 -26.78
CA PHE A 452 -5.52 -6.83 -27.07
C PHE A 452 -5.70 -5.44 -26.44
N ALA A 453 -4.79 -5.04 -25.56
CA ALA A 453 -4.81 -3.74 -24.91
C ALA A 453 -3.50 -2.95 -25.08
N ASN A 454 -2.53 -3.41 -25.90
CA ASN A 454 -1.24 -2.75 -26.14
C ASN A 454 -0.50 -2.40 -24.85
N ASN A 455 -0.59 -3.27 -23.84
CA ASN A 455 -0.02 -3.01 -22.50
C ASN A 455 -0.56 -1.73 -21.82
N ASP A 456 -1.74 -1.23 -22.19
CA ASP A 456 -2.43 -0.15 -21.49
C ASP A 456 -3.28 -0.70 -20.35
N VAL A 457 -2.81 -0.51 -19.12
CA VAL A 457 -3.45 -1.00 -17.90
C VAL A 457 -4.83 -0.39 -17.66
N ASN A 458 -5.11 0.80 -18.20
CA ASN A 458 -6.40 1.47 -18.04
C ASN A 458 -7.53 0.79 -18.82
N ARG A 459 -7.16 -0.05 -19.80
CA ARG A 459 -8.12 -0.82 -20.60
C ARG A 459 -8.48 -2.15 -19.96
N PHE A 460 -7.78 -2.59 -18.91
CA PHE A 460 -8.07 -3.85 -18.25
C PHE A 460 -9.19 -3.68 -17.23
N LYS A 461 -10.36 -4.27 -17.46
CA LYS A 461 -11.52 -4.12 -16.57
C LYS A 461 -11.67 -5.28 -15.61
N ALA A 462 -11.73 -6.50 -16.11
CA ALA A 462 -11.96 -7.68 -15.28
C ALA A 462 -11.37 -8.93 -15.90
N ILE A 463 -11.12 -9.94 -15.07
CA ILE A 463 -10.66 -11.27 -15.49
C ILE A 463 -11.32 -12.34 -14.64
N LYS A 464 -11.77 -13.42 -15.29
CA LYS A 464 -12.31 -14.63 -14.66
C LYS A 464 -11.51 -15.83 -15.16
N VAL A 465 -11.17 -16.76 -14.27
CA VAL A 465 -10.55 -18.04 -14.63
C VAL A 465 -11.11 -19.20 -13.81
N ARG A 466 -11.01 -20.42 -14.36
CA ARG A 466 -11.05 -21.67 -13.61
C ARG A 466 -9.71 -22.39 -13.76
N PHE A 467 -9.11 -22.76 -12.63
CA PHE A 467 -7.92 -23.61 -12.59
C PHE A 467 -8.35 -25.07 -12.79
N ALA A 468 -7.64 -25.78 -13.67
CA ALA A 468 -8.02 -27.13 -14.09
C ALA A 468 -6.92 -28.17 -13.79
N LYS A 469 -5.75 -28.05 -14.42
CA LYS A 469 -4.61 -28.96 -14.22
C LYS A 469 -3.39 -28.22 -13.68
N PRO A 470 -2.54 -28.88 -12.87
CA PRO A 470 -1.34 -28.26 -12.33
C PRO A 470 -0.35 -27.94 -13.44
N VAL A 471 0.43 -26.88 -13.22
CA VAL A 471 1.60 -26.52 -14.03
C VAL A 471 2.83 -26.80 -13.19
N PHE A 472 3.90 -27.31 -13.79
CA PHE A 472 5.18 -27.45 -13.13
C PHE A 472 6.15 -26.35 -13.56
N PRO A 473 6.91 -25.73 -12.64
CA PRO A 473 7.95 -24.77 -13.01
C PRO A 473 8.91 -25.36 -14.05
N GLY A 474 9.27 -24.56 -15.05
CA GLY A 474 10.07 -24.98 -16.22
C GLY A 474 9.25 -25.36 -17.46
N GLN A 475 7.94 -25.58 -17.32
CA GLN A 475 7.07 -25.90 -18.46
C GLN A 475 6.69 -24.66 -19.28
N THR A 476 6.24 -24.91 -20.51
CA THR A 476 5.80 -23.87 -21.44
C THR A 476 4.29 -23.68 -21.37
N LEU A 477 3.86 -22.47 -21.01
CA LEU A 477 2.47 -22.05 -21.04
C LEU A 477 2.10 -21.59 -22.45
N GLN A 478 0.92 -21.99 -22.94
CA GLN A 478 0.32 -21.51 -24.18
C GLN A 478 -1.02 -20.86 -23.91
N THR A 479 -1.08 -19.53 -23.96
CA THR A 479 -2.31 -18.75 -23.82
C THR A 479 -2.97 -18.60 -25.19
N GLU A 480 -4.05 -19.35 -25.41
CA GLU A 480 -4.89 -19.26 -26.60
C GLU A 480 -6.02 -18.25 -26.33
N MET A 481 -6.27 -17.33 -27.25
CA MET A 481 -7.16 -16.17 -27.05
C MET A 481 -8.13 -15.98 -28.22
N TRP A 482 -9.37 -15.61 -27.90
CA TRP A 482 -10.45 -15.32 -28.86
C TRP A 482 -11.09 -13.98 -28.51
N LYS A 483 -11.15 -13.06 -29.47
CA LYS A 483 -11.76 -11.76 -29.30
C LYS A 483 -13.23 -11.80 -29.70
N GLU A 484 -14.12 -11.56 -28.74
CA GLU A 484 -15.57 -11.44 -28.93
C GLU A 484 -16.01 -10.05 -28.43
N GLY A 485 -15.94 -9.06 -29.32
CA GLY A 485 -16.18 -7.65 -28.97
C GLY A 485 -15.15 -7.14 -27.95
N ASN A 486 -15.65 -6.74 -26.77
CA ASN A 486 -14.85 -6.24 -25.65
C ASN A 486 -14.41 -7.34 -24.66
N ARG A 487 -14.81 -8.59 -24.90
CA ARG A 487 -14.41 -9.73 -24.09
C ARG A 487 -13.41 -10.58 -24.85
N ILE A 488 -12.25 -10.79 -24.25
CA ILE A 488 -11.24 -11.72 -24.76
C ILE A 488 -11.40 -13.02 -23.98
N HIS A 489 -11.97 -14.03 -24.62
CA HIS A 489 -11.97 -15.39 -24.06
C HIS A 489 -10.56 -15.94 -24.16
N PHE A 490 -10.14 -16.73 -23.18
CA PHE A 490 -8.86 -17.40 -23.27
C PHE A 490 -8.87 -18.76 -22.57
N GLN A 491 -7.89 -19.58 -22.92
CA GLN A 491 -7.49 -20.75 -22.14
C GLN A 491 -5.97 -20.82 -22.11
N THR A 492 -5.41 -21.45 -21.08
CA THR A 492 -3.96 -21.66 -20.99
C THR A 492 -3.67 -23.14 -20.90
N LYS A 493 -2.86 -23.64 -21.82
CA LYS A 493 -2.40 -25.03 -21.86
C LYS A 493 -0.94 -25.14 -21.48
N VAL A 494 -0.54 -26.32 -21.03
CA VAL A 494 0.87 -26.72 -20.94
C VAL A 494 1.25 -27.35 -22.27
N LYS A 495 2.20 -26.73 -23.00
CA LYS A 495 2.56 -27.15 -24.36
C LYS A 495 3.03 -28.60 -24.42
N GLU A 496 3.77 -29.04 -23.40
CA GLU A 496 4.39 -30.36 -23.33
C GLU A 496 3.35 -31.48 -23.19
N THR A 497 2.21 -31.22 -22.54
CA THR A 497 1.18 -32.24 -22.27
C THR A 497 -0.10 -32.01 -23.08
N GLY A 498 -0.32 -30.81 -23.59
CA GLY A 498 -1.58 -30.39 -24.22
C GLY A 498 -2.72 -30.16 -23.23
N GLU A 499 -2.50 -30.37 -21.93
CA GLU A 499 -3.54 -30.22 -20.91
C GLU A 499 -3.84 -28.74 -20.62
N ALA A 500 -5.12 -28.42 -20.40
CA ALA A 500 -5.53 -27.08 -19.99
C ALA A 500 -5.27 -26.85 -18.50
N ALA A 501 -4.40 -25.89 -18.19
CA ALA A 501 -4.17 -25.39 -16.85
C ALA A 501 -5.23 -24.36 -16.42
N ILE A 502 -5.64 -23.49 -17.35
CA ILE A 502 -6.73 -22.53 -17.17
C ILE A 502 -7.79 -22.76 -18.23
N SER A 503 -9.06 -22.80 -17.80
CA SER A 503 -10.25 -22.98 -18.64
C SER A 503 -11.37 -22.02 -18.25
N GLY A 504 -12.40 -21.93 -19.08
CA GLY A 504 -13.61 -21.15 -18.78
C GLY A 504 -13.32 -19.67 -18.52
N ALA A 505 -12.27 -19.13 -19.16
CA ALA A 505 -11.66 -17.87 -18.78
C ALA A 505 -11.91 -16.75 -19.78
N TYR A 506 -11.94 -15.52 -19.27
CA TYR A 506 -12.03 -14.31 -20.08
C TYR A 506 -11.40 -13.11 -19.40
N VAL A 507 -11.05 -12.11 -20.19
CA VAL A 507 -10.74 -10.74 -19.77
C VAL A 507 -11.72 -9.80 -20.44
N ASP A 508 -12.35 -8.92 -19.66
CA ASP A 508 -13.08 -7.78 -20.18
C ASP A 508 -12.13 -6.60 -20.34
N ILE A 509 -12.09 -6.04 -21.54
CA ILE A 509 -11.32 -4.83 -21.85
C ILE A 509 -12.25 -3.67 -22.16
N VAL A 510 -11.86 -2.47 -21.73
CA VAL A 510 -12.51 -1.23 -22.15
C VAL A 510 -12.01 -0.90 -23.57
N PRO A 511 -12.91 -0.54 -24.51
CA PRO A 511 -12.51 0.04 -25.78
C PRO A 511 -11.54 1.19 -25.52
N ALA A 512 -10.58 1.38 -26.42
CA ALA A 512 -9.93 2.68 -26.47
C ALA A 512 -11.05 3.72 -26.65
N LEU A 513 -11.08 4.76 -25.82
CA LEU A 513 -11.87 5.94 -26.16
C LEU A 513 -11.45 6.31 -27.59
N ASP A 514 -12.42 6.49 -28.49
CA ASP A 514 -12.15 7.04 -29.82
C ASP A 514 -11.47 8.40 -29.62
N LYS A 515 -10.13 8.39 -29.58
CA LYS A 515 -9.38 9.52 -30.07
C LYS A 515 -9.77 9.62 -31.55
N PRO A 516 -10.14 10.81 -32.07
CA PRO A 516 -10.43 10.96 -33.49
C PRO A 516 -9.30 10.32 -34.29
N SER A 517 -9.66 9.43 -35.21
CA SER A 517 -8.79 8.45 -35.85
C SER A 517 -7.40 9.02 -36.13
N SER A 518 -6.38 8.49 -35.46
CA SER A 518 -5.02 8.60 -35.98
C SER A 518 -4.96 7.77 -37.25
N GLN A 519 -4.80 8.46 -38.38
CA GLN A 519 -4.33 7.88 -39.62
C GLN A 519 -3.08 7.01 -39.35
N GLU A 520 -2.88 6.01 -40.20
CA GLU A 520 -1.68 5.18 -40.33
C GLU A 520 -0.38 5.92 -40.01
N PRO A 521 0.66 5.22 -39.51
CA PRO A 521 1.85 5.83 -38.94
C PRO A 521 2.57 6.71 -39.97
N LEU A 522 2.24 8.00 -39.93
CA LEU A 522 3.04 9.03 -40.55
C LEU A 522 4.31 9.13 -39.72
N LYS A 523 5.43 8.76 -40.33
CA LYS A 523 6.72 9.35 -39.97
C LYS A 523 6.54 10.87 -40.01
N THR A 524 6.44 11.54 -38.88
CA THR A 524 6.44 13.02 -38.78
C THR A 524 7.50 13.39 -37.75
N ALA A 525 8.62 14.02 -38.09
CA ALA A 525 8.73 15.36 -38.65
C ALA A 525 7.93 16.43 -37.86
N GLY A 526 7.76 16.26 -36.54
CA GLY A 526 7.32 17.31 -35.61
C GLY A 526 8.46 18.24 -35.19
N LEU A 527 8.13 19.42 -34.65
CA LEU A 527 9.10 20.34 -34.06
C LEU A 527 9.42 19.89 -32.63
N GLN A 528 10.65 20.08 -32.17
CA GLN A 528 11.02 19.74 -30.80
C GLN A 528 10.28 20.60 -29.77
N SER A 529 9.90 21.83 -30.16
CA SER A 529 9.11 22.75 -29.35
C SER A 529 7.72 22.22 -28.98
N ASP A 530 7.16 21.27 -29.75
CA ASP A 530 5.80 20.75 -29.54
C ASP A 530 5.65 20.12 -28.14
N LEU A 531 6.66 19.37 -27.69
CA LEU A 531 6.70 18.76 -26.35
C LEU A 531 6.68 19.81 -25.23
N VAL A 532 7.34 20.94 -25.45
CA VAL A 532 7.42 22.02 -24.46
C VAL A 532 6.07 22.74 -24.34
N PHE A 533 5.40 23.03 -25.46
CA PHE A 533 4.08 23.68 -25.43
C PHE A 533 2.98 22.76 -24.89
N GLU A 534 3.06 21.45 -25.12
CA GLU A 534 2.16 20.47 -24.49
C GLU A 534 2.29 20.49 -22.97
N GLU A 535 3.51 20.53 -22.45
CA GLU A 535 3.76 20.56 -21.01
C GLU A 535 3.34 21.90 -20.37
N ILE A 536 3.63 23.03 -21.03
CA ILE A 536 3.09 24.34 -20.61
C ILE A 536 1.56 24.29 -20.60
N GLY A 537 0.95 23.70 -21.62
CA GLY A 537 -0.50 23.53 -21.73
C GLY A 537 -1.09 22.68 -20.60
N ARG A 538 -0.43 21.58 -20.22
CA ARG A 538 -0.81 20.78 -19.04
C ARG A 538 -0.80 21.61 -17.77
N ARG A 539 0.24 22.42 -17.58
CA ARG A 539 0.38 23.23 -16.37
C ARG A 539 -0.65 24.37 -16.29
N VAL A 540 -0.94 25.02 -17.41
CA VAL A 540 -1.99 26.05 -17.48
C VAL A 540 -3.36 25.45 -17.13
N ARG A 541 -3.64 24.18 -17.45
CA ARG A 541 -4.89 23.52 -17.01
C ARG A 541 -4.97 23.31 -15.49
N GLU A 542 -3.84 23.09 -14.83
CA GLU A 542 -3.80 22.81 -13.37
C GLU A 542 -3.90 24.08 -12.52
N ILE A 543 -3.18 25.15 -12.89
CA ILE A 543 -3.02 26.36 -12.06
C ILE A 543 -3.39 27.66 -12.79
N GLY A 544 -4.02 27.57 -13.96
CA GLY A 544 -4.20 28.71 -14.85
C GLY A 544 -4.99 29.89 -14.26
N ASN A 545 -5.93 29.66 -13.34
CA ASN A 545 -6.63 30.74 -12.62
C ASN A 545 -5.68 31.65 -11.81
N GLU A 546 -4.60 31.09 -11.26
CA GLU A 546 -3.58 31.87 -10.54
C GLU A 546 -2.65 32.59 -11.52
N LEU A 547 -2.30 31.92 -12.63
CA LEU A 547 -1.45 32.47 -13.67
C LEU A 547 -2.11 33.66 -14.38
N VAL A 548 -3.41 33.56 -14.70
CA VAL A 548 -4.18 34.65 -15.31
C VAL A 548 -4.17 35.89 -14.42
N LYS A 549 -4.37 35.73 -13.10
CA LYS A 549 -4.32 36.86 -12.15
C LYS A 549 -2.95 37.54 -12.08
N LYS A 550 -1.86 36.77 -12.19
CA LYS A 550 -0.49 37.29 -12.09
C LYS A 550 0.01 37.92 -13.40
N VAL A 551 -0.39 37.36 -14.54
CA VAL A 551 0.18 37.69 -15.85
C VAL A 551 -0.71 38.65 -16.64
N ASN A 552 -2.00 38.34 -16.76
CA ASN A 552 -3.01 39.13 -17.46
C ASN A 552 -2.58 39.53 -18.90
N ALA A 553 -2.09 38.57 -19.69
CA ALA A 553 -1.57 38.81 -21.03
C ALA A 553 -1.69 37.59 -21.96
N VAL A 554 -1.73 37.84 -23.27
CA VAL A 554 -1.68 36.81 -24.32
C VAL A 554 -0.34 36.85 -25.05
N PHE A 555 0.35 35.72 -25.11
CA PHE A 555 1.65 35.58 -25.78
C PHE A 555 1.52 34.73 -27.03
N GLN A 556 1.98 35.26 -28.17
CA GLN A 556 2.08 34.54 -29.43
C GLN A 556 3.51 34.05 -29.62
N TRP A 557 3.69 32.80 -30.02
CA TRP A 557 4.97 32.19 -30.35
C TRP A 557 4.93 31.74 -31.80
N ASP A 558 5.84 32.27 -32.59
CA ASP A 558 5.99 31.90 -33.98
C ASP A 558 7.29 31.11 -34.14
N ILE A 559 7.19 29.78 -34.13
CA ILE A 559 8.33 28.89 -34.23
C ILE A 559 8.68 28.66 -35.70
N THR A 560 9.95 28.83 -36.04
CA THR A 560 10.46 28.74 -37.41
C THR A 560 11.39 27.53 -37.57
N LYS A 561 11.39 26.93 -38.76
CA LYS A 561 12.34 25.89 -39.16
C LYS A 561 12.95 26.31 -40.50
N ASP A 562 14.26 26.22 -40.62
CA ASP A 562 15.02 26.63 -41.82
C ASP A 562 14.76 28.09 -42.27
N GLY A 563 14.46 28.99 -41.32
CA GLY A 563 14.40 30.44 -41.55
C GLY A 563 13.24 30.97 -42.41
N LYS A 564 12.20 30.18 -42.71
CA LYS A 564 11.05 30.61 -43.54
C LYS A 564 9.75 30.79 -42.74
N LYS A 565 9.05 31.92 -42.97
CA LYS A 565 7.59 32.11 -42.75
C LYS A 565 6.97 32.60 -44.07
N ALA A 566 6.10 31.83 -44.73
CA ALA A 566 5.34 32.33 -45.88
C ALA A 566 4.09 31.50 -46.23
N MET A 567 2.93 32.17 -46.17
CA MET A 567 1.61 31.71 -46.65
C MET A 567 1.47 32.08 -48.14
N GLN A 568 0.77 31.29 -48.96
CA GLN A 568 0.21 31.77 -50.23
C GLN A 568 -1.06 30.98 -50.62
N TRP A 569 -2.18 31.68 -50.77
CA TRP A 569 -3.39 31.18 -51.46
C TRP A 569 -3.31 31.66 -52.91
N ASN A 570 -3.40 30.73 -53.87
CA ASN A 570 -3.87 30.99 -55.23
C ASN A 570 -4.50 29.72 -55.83
N LYS A 571 -5.53 29.95 -56.64
CA LYS A 571 -6.52 29.02 -57.21
C LYS A 571 -5.98 27.74 -57.87
N ALA A 572 -6.74 26.66 -57.65
CA ALA A 572 -7.02 25.48 -58.50
C ALA A 572 -6.00 24.31 -58.57
N CYS A 573 -6.21 23.27 -57.73
CA CYS A 573 -6.12 21.84 -58.11
C CYS A 573 -6.54 20.91 -56.95
N PRO A 574 -7.43 19.91 -57.15
CA PRO A 574 -7.81 18.93 -56.13
C PRO A 574 -7.10 17.59 -56.36
N LEU A 575 -5.80 17.50 -56.07
CA LEU A 575 -5.04 16.29 -55.73
C LEU A 575 -3.58 16.73 -55.53
N PHE A 576 -2.94 16.30 -54.44
CA PHE A 576 -1.54 16.63 -54.08
C PHE A 576 -1.24 18.08 -53.65
N CYS A 577 -1.41 18.36 -52.34
CA CYS A 577 -0.73 19.46 -51.64
C CYS A 577 -0.37 19.00 -50.21
N PHE A 578 0.77 18.33 -50.05
CA PHE A 578 1.43 18.14 -48.76
C PHE A 578 2.75 18.90 -48.84
N LEU A 579 2.94 19.94 -48.02
CA LEU A 579 4.17 20.35 -47.34
C LEU A 579 4.15 21.85 -47.00
N LEU A 580 4.52 22.13 -45.74
CA LEU A 580 4.70 23.44 -45.07
C LEU A 580 3.42 24.05 -44.47
N LYS A 581 3.11 23.65 -43.22
CA LYS A 581 2.25 24.40 -42.30
C LYS A 581 3.10 25.50 -41.61
N HIS A 582 2.50 26.62 -41.23
CA HIS A 582 3.10 27.56 -40.27
C HIS A 582 2.82 27.07 -38.87
N TRP A 583 3.82 27.12 -37.98
CA TRP A 583 3.67 26.81 -36.57
C TRP A 583 3.59 28.10 -35.76
N GLU A 584 2.36 28.41 -35.36
CA GLU A 584 2.01 29.48 -34.45
C GLU A 584 1.41 28.82 -33.20
N GLU A 585 1.83 29.23 -32.01
CA GLU A 585 1.31 28.74 -30.72
C GLU A 585 0.96 29.94 -29.85
N ALA A 586 -0.20 29.92 -29.20
CA ALA A 586 -0.65 31.02 -28.35
C ALA A 586 -0.84 30.56 -26.90
N ILE A 587 -0.23 31.30 -25.97
CA ILE A 587 -0.39 31.15 -24.53
C ILE A 587 -1.29 32.31 -24.05
N ASP A 588 -2.56 32.01 -23.80
CA ASP A 588 -3.52 32.96 -23.26
C ASP A 588 -3.56 32.86 -21.73
N LEU A 589 -2.99 33.85 -21.05
CA LEU A 589 -3.06 34.01 -19.59
C LEU A 589 -3.81 35.31 -19.24
N LYS A 590 -4.82 35.64 -20.04
CA LYS A 590 -5.66 36.83 -19.88
C LYS A 590 -7.14 36.46 -19.74
N ASN A 591 -7.57 35.45 -20.48
CA ASN A 591 -8.97 35.09 -20.62
C ASN A 591 -9.28 33.77 -19.90
N GLY A 592 -10.47 33.68 -19.30
CA GLY A 592 -10.96 32.47 -18.63
C GLY A 592 -9.99 31.96 -17.55
N SER A 593 -9.76 30.64 -17.53
CA SER A 593 -8.76 29.99 -16.67
C SER A 593 -7.38 29.90 -17.31
N GLY A 594 -7.13 30.59 -18.43
CA GLY A 594 -5.94 30.47 -19.25
C GLY A 594 -5.94 29.22 -20.15
N ALA A 595 -5.25 29.30 -21.29
CA ALA A 595 -5.15 28.22 -22.26
C ALA A 595 -3.86 28.30 -23.09
N VAL A 596 -3.40 27.15 -23.58
CA VAL A 596 -2.38 27.05 -24.64
C VAL A 596 -3.01 26.35 -25.83
N TYR A 597 -2.84 26.89 -27.03
CA TYR A 597 -3.42 26.32 -28.24
C TYR A 597 -2.61 26.66 -29.49
N GLN A 598 -2.67 25.75 -30.46
CA GLN A 598 -2.05 25.94 -31.76
C GLN A 598 -2.86 26.92 -32.63
N GLY A 599 -2.15 27.75 -33.37
CA GLY A 599 -2.66 28.81 -34.22
C GLY A 599 -2.45 30.22 -33.64
N PRO A 600 -2.86 31.25 -34.40
CA PRO A 600 -2.77 32.62 -33.94
C PRO A 600 -3.63 32.86 -32.71
N ALA A 601 -3.18 33.77 -31.85
CA ALA A 601 -3.91 34.23 -30.69
C ALA A 601 -5.35 34.64 -31.08
N ARG A 602 -6.34 34.06 -30.38
CA ARG A 602 -7.78 34.28 -30.61
C ARG A 602 -8.21 35.72 -30.32
N SER A 603 -7.42 36.43 -29.50
CA SER A 603 -7.48 37.88 -29.28
C SER A 603 -6.13 38.51 -29.61
N SER A 604 -6.04 39.82 -29.80
CA SER A 604 -4.77 40.51 -30.06
C SER A 604 -3.69 40.10 -29.05
N ALA A 605 -2.57 39.56 -29.54
CA ALA A 605 -1.44 39.18 -28.68
C ALA A 605 -0.80 40.44 -28.06
N ASP A 606 -0.57 40.40 -26.75
CA ASP A 606 0.11 41.48 -26.02
C ASP A 606 1.63 41.42 -26.26
N THR A 607 2.18 40.25 -26.60
CA THR A 607 3.59 40.04 -26.97
C THR A 607 3.72 38.87 -27.95
N THR A 608 4.55 39.03 -28.98
CA THR A 608 4.85 38.00 -29.98
C THR A 608 6.33 37.67 -29.99
N PHE A 609 6.68 36.40 -29.87
CA PHE A 609 8.03 35.86 -29.99
C PHE A 609 8.19 35.20 -31.36
N THR A 610 9.35 35.34 -31.99
CA THR A 610 9.73 34.58 -33.19
C THR A 610 11.12 34.02 -33.00
N VAL A 611 11.26 32.70 -33.12
CA VAL A 611 12.50 31.97 -32.83
C VAL A 611 12.56 30.69 -33.67
N SER A 612 13.76 30.16 -33.92
CA SER A 612 13.88 28.84 -34.57
C SER A 612 13.57 27.72 -33.57
N ASP A 613 13.11 26.56 -34.05
CA ASP A 613 12.86 25.40 -33.19
C ASP A 613 14.13 25.01 -32.39
N GLU A 614 15.28 25.02 -33.05
CA GLU A 614 16.58 24.73 -32.40
C GLU A 614 16.95 25.77 -31.34
N ASP A 615 16.86 27.07 -31.66
CA ASP A 615 17.20 28.14 -30.71
C ASP A 615 16.19 28.21 -29.55
N PHE A 616 14.92 27.85 -29.78
CA PHE A 616 13.91 27.74 -28.72
C PHE A 616 14.29 26.64 -27.74
N MET A 617 14.69 25.47 -28.24
CA MET A 617 15.15 24.37 -27.40
C MET A 617 16.43 24.71 -26.64
N ASP A 618 17.37 25.43 -27.24
CA ASP A 618 18.57 25.91 -26.55
C ASP A 618 18.24 26.88 -25.41
N VAL A 619 17.18 27.70 -25.56
CA VAL A 619 16.70 28.60 -24.50
C VAL A 619 16.04 27.80 -23.36
N VAL A 620 15.17 26.84 -23.70
CA VAL A 620 14.46 26.00 -22.71
C VAL A 620 15.43 25.12 -21.93
N GLN A 621 16.42 24.53 -22.61
CA GLN A 621 17.46 23.68 -22.01
C GLN A 621 18.58 24.50 -21.32
N GLN A 622 18.44 25.82 -21.22
CA GLN A 622 19.41 26.74 -20.60
C GLN A 622 20.82 26.72 -21.23
N LYS A 623 20.96 26.23 -22.47
CA LYS A 623 22.21 26.29 -23.25
C LYS A 623 22.52 27.71 -23.72
N THR A 624 21.49 28.53 -23.90
CA THR A 624 21.59 29.98 -24.10
C THR A 624 20.53 30.69 -23.25
N ASN A 625 20.79 31.94 -22.85
CA ASN A 625 19.79 32.72 -22.13
C ASN A 625 18.94 33.56 -23.10
N PRO A 626 17.67 33.88 -22.76
CA PRO A 626 16.76 34.63 -23.64
C PRO A 626 17.31 36.00 -24.06
N GLN A 627 18.02 36.71 -23.17
CA GLN A 627 18.59 38.03 -23.46
C GLN A 627 19.69 37.94 -24.53
N LYS A 628 20.57 36.96 -24.44
CA LYS A 628 21.64 36.71 -25.41
C LYS A 628 21.07 36.31 -26.77
N ALA A 629 20.05 35.45 -26.78
CA ALA A 629 19.33 35.07 -28.00
C ALA A 629 18.63 36.28 -28.66
N PHE A 630 18.11 37.22 -27.86
CA PHE A 630 17.51 38.46 -28.35
C PHE A 630 18.54 39.40 -28.97
N PHE A 631 19.64 39.71 -28.26
CA PHE A 631 20.69 40.59 -28.78
C PHE A 631 21.44 40.01 -29.98
N SER A 632 21.51 38.68 -30.12
CA SER A 632 22.07 38.03 -31.31
C SER A 632 21.09 37.93 -32.48
N GLY A 633 19.86 38.42 -32.33
CA GLY A 633 18.80 38.38 -33.36
C GLY A 633 18.15 37.01 -33.58
N LYS A 634 18.46 36.01 -32.74
CA LYS A 634 17.93 34.63 -32.80
C LYS A 634 16.51 34.52 -32.23
N LEU A 635 16.21 35.34 -31.22
CA LEU A 635 14.87 35.52 -30.66
C LEU A 635 14.40 36.94 -30.97
N LYS A 636 13.30 37.11 -31.71
CA LYS A 636 12.68 38.42 -31.98
C LYS A 636 11.44 38.58 -31.12
N VAL A 637 11.27 39.74 -30.51
CA VAL A 637 10.10 40.07 -29.67
C VAL A 637 9.43 41.32 -30.19
N LYS A 638 8.10 41.27 -30.36
CA LYS A 638 7.25 42.39 -30.77
C LYS A 638 6.12 42.57 -29.76
N GLY A 639 5.67 43.81 -29.51
CA GLY A 639 4.63 44.11 -28.52
C GLY A 639 5.22 44.58 -27.18
N ASN A 640 4.52 44.31 -26.08
CA ASN A 640 4.92 44.80 -24.75
C ASN A 640 6.01 43.91 -24.13
N ILE A 641 7.26 44.24 -24.41
CA ILE A 641 8.45 43.50 -23.96
C ILE A 641 8.50 43.33 -22.43
N MET A 642 7.94 44.25 -21.64
CA MET A 642 7.93 44.09 -20.17
C MET A 642 7.08 42.89 -19.70
N LEU A 643 6.10 42.45 -20.50
CA LEU A 643 5.31 41.26 -20.20
C LEU A 643 6.09 39.95 -20.42
N SER A 644 7.14 39.96 -21.25
CA SER A 644 7.97 38.76 -21.46
C SER A 644 8.75 38.38 -20.19
N GLN A 645 9.14 39.37 -19.37
CA GLN A 645 9.80 39.13 -18.08
C GLN A 645 8.88 38.43 -17.07
N LYS A 646 7.57 38.76 -17.08
CA LYS A 646 6.59 38.07 -16.23
C LYS A 646 6.40 36.61 -16.64
N LEU A 647 6.41 36.35 -17.95
CA LEU A 647 6.35 34.99 -18.48
C LEU A 647 7.61 34.19 -18.09
N GLU A 648 8.79 34.81 -18.19
CA GLU A 648 10.08 34.20 -17.81
C GLU A 648 10.15 33.87 -16.31
N MET A 649 9.73 34.77 -15.42
CA MET A 649 9.73 34.52 -13.96
C MET A 649 8.89 33.29 -13.60
N ILE A 650 7.73 33.15 -14.24
CA ILE A 650 6.83 32.01 -14.00
C ILE A 650 7.44 30.75 -14.58
N LEU A 651 7.93 30.76 -15.82
CA LEU A 651 8.57 29.58 -16.41
C LEU A 651 9.81 29.16 -15.61
N LYS A 652 10.61 30.08 -15.07
CA LYS A 652 11.80 29.79 -14.24
C LYS A 652 11.48 29.10 -12.91
N ASP A 653 10.41 29.51 -12.23
CA ASP A 653 9.98 28.86 -10.97
C ASP A 653 9.58 27.40 -11.18
N TYR A 654 9.28 27.00 -12.42
CA TYR A 654 8.84 25.65 -12.79
C TYR A 654 9.77 24.93 -13.80
N ALA A 655 10.87 25.54 -14.23
CA ALA A 655 11.84 25.00 -15.19
C ALA A 655 12.90 24.05 -14.56
N LYS A 656 12.55 23.36 -13.48
CA LYS A 656 13.28 22.15 -13.06
C LYS A 656 12.63 20.96 -13.74
N LEU A 657 12.87 20.84 -15.04
CA LEU A 657 12.73 19.60 -15.81
C LEU A 657 13.97 18.76 -15.61
#